data_AF-A0A353KSM1-F1
#
_entry.id   AF-A0A353KSM1-F1
#
_cell.length_a   1.000
_cell.length_b   1.000
_cell.length_c   1.000
_cell.angle_alpha   90.00
_cell.angle_beta   90.00
_cell.angle_gamma   90.00
#
_symmetry.space_group_name_H-M   'P 1'
#
loop_
_entity.id
_entity.type
_entity.pdbx_description
1 polymer ?
#
loop_
_entity_poly.entity_id
_entity_poly.type
_entity_poly.pdbx_seq_one_letter_code
_entity_poly.pdbx_strand_id
1 'polypeptide(L)'
;AYSSGKPALGVGAGNTPAIIDDTADVVLAVNSIIHSKTFDNGMICASEQSVIVLDKVYGKVKKEFAERGCYFLDADETEKVRKTIIINGALNAKIVGQKAADIAALAGVSVPERTKILIGEVESVDLSEEFAHEKLSPVLAMYRAKDLDDAFSKAERLIADGGYGHTSSIYLNAATEKAKLSAFAERMKTCRILVNTPSSQGGIGDLYNFALAPSLTLGCGSWGGNSVSENVGVKHLLNIKTVAERRENMLWFRAPEKVYIKKGCLPVALDELKNVLGKKKAFIVTDKFLYENGYTKPITDKLDEMGITHATFADVAPDPTLACAKAGAERMKAFAPDCVIAVGGGSAMDAGKIMWVLYEHPEVDFADMALRFMDIRKRVYTFPKMGEKAYFIAVPTSAGTGSEVTPFAVITDEKTGVKYPLADYELMPKMAIIDADLHMNAPKGLTAASGIDAVTHALEAIASMMATDYTDGLALQALKVIFRYLPRAYDDGPNDAEAREKMANAATMAGMAFANAFLGVCHSMAHKLGAFHHLPHGIANALMIDEVIRFNSAEVPTKMGTFPQYGYPHTLARYALVADELGFGGNTDAEKVENFIKGLDELKARVGIKPTIKDYVPDEKDFLARLDEMTEQAFDDQCTGANPRYPLIGEIKQMYLNAYYGENKNI
;
A
#
# COMPACT_ATOMS: atom_id res chain seq x y z
N ALA A 1 -2.81 -19.25 35.19
CA ALA A 1 -4.06 -18.87 34.49
C ALA A 1 -4.05 -19.31 33.02
N TYR A 2 -3.09 -18.88 32.20
CA TYR A 2 -3.04 -19.22 30.76
C TYR A 2 -2.89 -20.73 30.46
N SER A 3 -2.27 -21.51 31.35
CA SER A 3 -2.18 -22.98 31.24
C SER A 3 -3.52 -23.72 31.34
N SER A 4 -4.62 -23.03 31.68
CA SER A 4 -5.97 -23.62 31.77
C SER A 4 -6.61 -23.95 30.41
N GLY A 5 -6.02 -23.48 29.31
CA GLY A 5 -6.58 -23.61 27.96
C GLY A 5 -7.73 -22.63 27.66
N LYS A 6 -8.00 -21.66 28.56
CA LYS A 6 -8.97 -20.56 28.33
C LYS A 6 -8.22 -19.23 28.19
N PRO A 7 -8.73 -18.28 27.39
CA PRO A 7 -8.24 -16.90 27.41
C PRO A 7 -8.25 -16.37 28.84
N ALA A 8 -7.13 -15.79 29.27
CA ALA A 8 -6.98 -15.24 30.61
C ALA A 8 -6.55 -13.78 30.49
N LEU A 9 -6.97 -12.98 31.46
CA LEU A 9 -6.47 -11.63 31.70
C LEU A 9 -5.59 -11.72 32.95
N GLY A 10 -4.37 -12.20 32.76
CA GLY A 10 -3.41 -12.38 33.84
C GLY A 10 -2.79 -11.05 34.30
N VAL A 11 -2.36 -11.04 35.56
CA VAL A 11 -1.47 -10.04 36.15
C VAL A 11 -0.17 -10.73 36.57
N GLY A 12 0.92 -9.97 36.60
CA GLY A 12 2.25 -10.44 37.03
C GLY A 12 2.69 -9.80 38.34
N ALA A 13 3.85 -10.22 38.83
CA ALA A 13 4.50 -9.62 40.00
C ALA A 13 4.99 -8.19 39.69
N GLY A 14 5.05 -7.35 40.73
CA GLY A 14 5.43 -5.95 40.65
C GLY A 14 6.66 -5.64 41.51
N ASN A 15 7.85 -6.00 41.01
CA ASN A 15 9.10 -5.53 41.60
C ASN A 15 9.42 -4.07 41.19
N THR A 16 8.59 -3.12 41.63
CA THR A 16 8.58 -1.73 41.15
C THR A 16 9.76 -0.92 41.71
N PRO A 17 10.75 -0.49 40.89
CA PRO A 17 11.80 0.42 41.34
C PRO A 17 11.37 1.89 41.23
N ALA A 18 11.81 2.72 42.18
CA ALA A 18 11.69 4.17 42.11
C ALA A 18 13.07 4.84 42.08
N ILE A 19 13.37 5.60 41.03
CA ILE A 19 14.59 6.40 40.95
C ILE A 19 14.34 7.81 41.48
N ILE A 20 15.26 8.33 42.30
CA ILE A 20 15.29 9.73 42.71
C ILE A 20 16.51 10.41 42.09
N ASP A 21 16.25 11.24 41.09
CA ASP A 21 17.25 12.04 40.37
C ASP A 21 17.77 13.23 41.21
N ASP A 22 18.89 13.80 40.81
CA ASP A 22 19.49 14.96 41.49
C ASP A 22 18.66 16.25 41.34
N THR A 23 17.75 16.30 40.38
CA THR A 23 16.81 17.41 40.16
C THR A 23 15.45 17.23 40.86
N ALA A 24 15.23 16.09 41.54
CA ALA A 24 13.96 15.78 42.17
C ALA A 24 13.62 16.70 43.35
N ASP A 25 12.34 16.97 43.55
CA ASP A 25 11.83 17.44 44.84
C ASP A 25 11.91 16.28 45.84
N VAL A 26 12.95 16.29 46.68
CA VAL A 26 13.23 15.23 47.66
C VAL A 26 12.09 15.07 48.67
N VAL A 27 11.47 16.17 49.10
CA VAL A 27 10.40 16.12 50.09
C VAL A 27 9.17 15.45 49.49
N LEU A 28 8.78 15.85 48.28
CA LEU A 28 7.71 15.21 47.55
C LEU A 28 8.01 13.73 47.30
N ALA A 29 9.19 13.41 46.75
CA ALA A 29 9.58 12.05 46.40
C ALA A 29 9.51 11.09 47.59
N VAL A 30 10.08 11.49 48.73
CA VAL A 30 10.06 10.68 49.95
C VAL A 30 8.63 10.51 50.48
N ASN A 31 7.84 11.59 50.55
CA ASN A 31 6.45 11.48 51.03
C ASN A 31 5.60 10.62 50.10
N SER A 32 5.80 10.69 48.78
CA SER A 32 5.13 9.83 47.81
C SER A 32 5.50 8.36 47.97
N ILE A 33 6.78 8.03 48.08
CA ILE A 33 7.23 6.65 48.31
C ILE A 33 6.67 6.12 49.63
N ILE A 34 6.68 6.92 50.70
CA ILE A 34 6.08 6.54 51.99
C ILE A 34 4.57 6.32 51.83
N HIS A 35 3.87 7.24 51.19
CA HIS A 35 2.42 7.16 50.99
C HIS A 35 2.03 5.91 50.19
N SER A 36 2.80 5.57 49.17
CA SER A 36 2.63 4.36 48.37
C SER A 36 2.90 3.09 49.18
N LYS A 37 4.08 3.01 49.83
CA LYS A 37 4.53 1.80 50.53
C LYS A 37 3.78 1.52 51.84
N THR A 38 3.18 2.54 52.44
CA THR A 38 2.32 2.37 53.63
C THR A 38 0.85 2.17 53.28
N PHE A 39 0.45 2.45 52.04
CA PHE A 39 -0.91 2.17 51.58
C PHE A 39 -1.12 0.65 51.55
N ASP A 40 -2.11 0.19 52.32
CA ASP A 40 -2.38 -1.23 52.56
C ASP A 40 -1.11 -2.02 52.97
N ASN A 41 -0.24 -1.38 53.76
CA ASN A 41 1.07 -1.90 54.17
C ASN A 41 1.92 -2.44 53.00
N GLY A 42 1.83 -1.83 51.82
CA GLY A 42 2.65 -2.19 50.67
C GLY A 42 2.22 -3.50 50.00
N MET A 43 1.01 -3.99 50.28
CA MET A 43 0.45 -5.20 49.68
C MET A 43 0.08 -5.01 48.20
N ILE A 44 -0.10 -3.76 47.75
CA ILE A 44 -0.28 -3.45 46.34
C ILE A 44 0.99 -3.77 45.56
N CYS A 45 0.85 -4.55 44.47
CA CYS A 45 1.94 -4.95 43.57
C CYS A 45 2.67 -3.77 42.90
N ALA A 46 1.97 -2.66 42.64
CA ALA A 46 2.59 -1.43 42.14
C ALA A 46 3.37 -0.63 43.20
N SER A 47 3.34 -1.02 44.49
CA SER A 47 4.11 -0.29 45.52
C SER A 47 5.62 -0.38 45.25
N GLU A 48 6.36 0.67 45.59
CA GLU A 48 7.81 0.70 45.45
C GLU A 48 8.44 -0.39 46.32
N GLN A 49 9.17 -1.30 45.70
CA GLN A 49 9.92 -2.37 46.39
C GLN A 49 11.36 -1.94 46.68
N SER A 50 11.86 -1.01 45.87
CA SER A 50 13.20 -0.44 45.95
C SER A 50 13.19 1.04 45.59
N VAL A 51 14.11 1.79 46.20
CA VAL A 51 14.43 3.16 45.83
C VAL A 51 15.91 3.24 45.45
N ILE A 52 16.20 3.84 44.30
CA ILE A 52 17.54 4.02 43.77
C ILE A 52 17.84 5.51 43.74
N VAL A 53 18.76 5.96 44.57
CA VAL A 53 18.98 7.38 44.82
C VAL A 53 20.34 7.80 44.29
N LEU A 54 20.37 8.87 43.50
CA LEU A 54 21.64 9.43 43.02
C LEU A 54 22.47 9.98 44.18
N ASP A 55 23.78 9.75 44.08
CA ASP A 55 24.78 10.05 45.12
C ASP A 55 24.63 11.48 45.70
N LYS A 56 24.45 12.47 44.82
CA LYS A 56 24.34 13.90 45.19
C LYS A 56 23.19 14.22 46.15
N VAL A 57 22.10 13.45 46.11
CA VAL A 57 20.90 13.66 46.93
C VAL A 57 20.69 12.57 47.97
N TYR A 58 21.50 11.51 47.98
CA TYR A 58 21.38 10.36 48.88
C TYR A 58 21.26 10.74 50.36
N GLY A 59 22.16 11.60 50.84
CA GLY A 59 22.14 12.05 52.24
C GLY A 59 20.88 12.83 52.63
N LYS A 60 20.35 13.65 51.70
CA LYS A 60 19.10 14.41 51.91
C LYS A 60 17.89 13.49 51.96
N VAL A 61 17.81 12.54 51.02
CA VAL A 61 16.74 11.54 50.95
C VAL A 61 16.73 10.68 52.20
N LYS A 62 17.89 10.16 52.63
CA LYS A 62 18.03 9.36 53.86
C LYS A 62 17.52 10.11 55.09
N LYS A 63 17.93 11.38 55.23
CA LYS A 63 17.48 12.24 56.33
C LYS A 63 15.96 12.45 56.30
N GLU A 64 15.40 12.78 55.15
CA GLU A 64 13.95 13.01 55.00
C GLU A 64 13.14 11.74 55.33
N PHE A 65 13.56 10.55 54.89
CA PHE A 65 12.91 9.29 55.26
C PHE A 65 12.89 9.08 56.78
N ALA A 66 14.01 9.32 57.46
CA ALA A 66 14.10 9.19 58.91
C ALA A 66 13.19 10.19 59.64
N GLU A 67 13.16 11.46 59.20
CA GLU A 67 12.29 12.51 59.76
C GLU A 67 10.79 12.18 59.62
N ARG A 68 10.41 11.44 58.56
CA ARG A 68 9.02 11.03 58.31
C ARG A 68 8.62 9.74 59.01
N GLY A 69 9.49 9.14 59.83
CA GLY A 69 9.20 7.97 60.66
C GLY A 69 9.51 6.63 59.99
N CYS A 70 10.40 6.60 59.00
CA CYS A 70 11.00 5.37 58.48
C CYS A 70 12.25 5.02 59.31
N TYR A 71 12.52 3.72 59.47
CA TYR A 71 13.63 3.23 60.27
C TYR A 71 14.71 2.64 59.36
N PHE A 72 15.93 3.17 59.44
CA PHE A 72 17.09 2.63 58.74
C PHE A 72 17.71 1.52 59.59
N LEU A 73 17.75 0.32 59.03
CA LEU A 73 18.32 -0.85 59.67
C LEU A 73 19.85 -0.72 59.70
N ASP A 74 20.49 -1.06 60.82
CA ASP A 74 21.95 -1.26 60.84
C ASP A 74 22.35 -2.55 60.10
N ALA A 75 23.64 -2.85 60.03
CA ALA A 75 24.14 -4.02 59.30
C ALA A 75 23.60 -5.35 59.84
N ASP A 76 23.51 -5.49 61.17
CA ASP A 76 23.05 -6.72 61.83
C ASP A 76 21.53 -6.86 61.72
N GLU A 77 20.80 -5.76 61.88
CA GLU A 77 19.35 -5.69 61.70
C GLU A 77 18.95 -5.96 60.25
N THR A 78 19.72 -5.44 59.28
CA THR A 78 19.50 -5.68 57.84
C THR A 78 19.61 -7.17 57.53
N GLU A 79 20.63 -7.85 58.05
CA GLU A 79 20.81 -9.30 57.85
C GLU A 79 19.70 -10.14 58.48
N LYS A 80 19.21 -9.73 59.65
CA LYS A 80 18.06 -10.39 60.30
C LYS A 80 16.79 -10.23 59.48
N VAL A 81 16.47 -9.00 59.04
CA VAL A 81 15.28 -8.72 58.23
C VAL A 81 15.39 -9.41 56.88
N ARG A 82 16.57 -9.42 56.24
CA ARG A 82 16.87 -10.11 54.97
C ARG A 82 16.37 -11.55 54.97
N LYS A 83 16.69 -12.32 56.02
CA LYS A 83 16.30 -13.73 56.18
C LYS A 83 14.81 -13.97 56.38
N THR A 84 14.04 -12.90 56.63
CA THR A 84 12.58 -13.00 56.75
C THR A 84 11.85 -12.72 55.45
N ILE A 85 12.52 -12.20 54.41
CA ILE A 85 11.89 -11.82 53.14
C ILE A 85 11.57 -13.05 52.29
N ILE A 86 12.57 -13.90 52.02
CA ILE A 86 12.42 -15.12 51.22
C ILE A 86 12.64 -16.35 52.10
N ILE A 87 11.67 -17.27 52.11
CA ILE A 87 11.77 -18.56 52.79
C ILE A 87 11.54 -19.66 51.76
N ASN A 88 12.50 -20.60 51.66
CA ASN A 88 12.45 -21.71 50.68
C ASN A 88 12.29 -21.25 49.22
N GLY A 89 12.89 -20.11 48.86
CA GLY A 89 12.85 -19.58 47.49
C GLY A 89 11.55 -18.87 47.10
N ALA A 90 10.63 -18.64 48.05
CA ALA A 90 9.40 -17.87 47.84
C ALA A 90 9.27 -16.75 48.87
N LEU A 91 8.50 -15.71 48.53
CA LEU A 91 8.14 -14.63 49.45
C LEU A 91 7.48 -15.19 50.71
N ASN A 92 7.96 -14.75 51.88
CA ASN A 92 7.41 -15.17 53.16
C ASN A 92 5.99 -14.60 53.35
N ALA A 93 4.98 -15.47 53.24
CA ALA A 93 3.58 -15.07 53.42
C ALA A 93 3.29 -14.41 54.78
N LYS A 94 4.14 -14.61 55.80
CA LYS A 94 3.97 -13.99 57.13
C LYS A 94 4.33 -12.50 57.17
N ILE A 95 5.05 -11.96 56.18
CA ILE A 95 5.37 -10.51 56.14
C ILE A 95 4.42 -9.71 55.27
N VAL A 96 3.68 -10.37 54.38
CA VAL A 96 2.78 -9.73 53.40
C VAL A 96 1.69 -8.94 54.12
N GLY A 97 1.57 -7.65 53.81
CA GLY A 97 0.59 -6.73 54.40
C GLY A 97 0.72 -6.48 55.91
N GLN A 98 1.78 -6.95 56.56
CA GLN A 98 2.03 -6.71 57.99
C GLN A 98 2.65 -5.33 58.23
N LYS A 99 2.55 -4.82 59.46
CA LYS A 99 3.20 -3.55 59.82
C LYS A 99 4.71 -3.72 59.92
N ALA A 100 5.46 -2.63 59.75
CA ALA A 100 6.91 -2.62 59.89
C ALA A 100 7.38 -3.15 61.27
N ALA A 101 6.69 -2.80 62.36
CA ALA A 101 7.02 -3.26 63.71
C ALA A 101 6.86 -4.78 63.87
N ASP A 102 5.80 -5.37 63.31
CA ASP A 102 5.55 -6.81 63.36
C ASP A 102 6.60 -7.60 62.56
N ILE A 103 7.01 -7.06 61.40
CA ILE A 103 8.08 -7.65 60.57
C ILE A 103 9.42 -7.58 61.29
N ALA A 104 9.74 -6.45 61.93
CA ALA A 104 10.95 -6.31 62.73
C ALA A 104 10.96 -7.31 63.89
N ALA A 105 9.83 -7.44 64.62
CA ALA A 105 9.69 -8.40 65.70
C ALA A 105 9.88 -9.86 65.22
N LEU A 106 9.33 -10.20 64.05
CA LEU A 106 9.54 -11.50 63.40
C LEU A 106 11.01 -11.77 63.09
N ALA A 107 11.77 -10.74 62.73
CA ALA A 107 13.22 -10.80 62.50
C ALA A 107 14.06 -10.76 63.79
N GLY A 108 13.45 -10.55 64.97
CA GLY A 108 14.18 -10.35 66.22
C GLY A 108 14.87 -8.99 66.32
N VAL A 109 14.27 -7.96 65.71
CA VAL A 109 14.68 -6.54 65.73
C VAL A 109 13.58 -5.73 66.44
N SER A 110 13.95 -4.75 67.27
CA SER A 110 12.99 -3.90 67.98
C SER A 110 13.00 -2.50 67.38
N VAL A 111 11.87 -2.06 66.82
CA VAL A 111 11.67 -0.72 66.27
C VAL A 111 10.48 -0.04 66.96
N PRO A 112 10.37 1.30 66.92
CA PRO A 112 9.20 1.99 67.44
C PRO A 112 7.90 1.50 66.78
N GLU A 113 6.82 1.34 67.55
CA GLU A 113 5.52 0.83 67.05
C GLU A 113 4.95 1.66 65.89
N ARG A 114 5.24 2.96 65.87
CA ARG A 114 4.80 3.91 64.82
C ARG A 114 5.68 3.90 63.56
N THR A 115 6.64 2.99 63.46
CA THR A 115 7.54 2.89 62.31
C THR A 115 6.74 2.61 61.05
N LYS A 116 6.95 3.42 60.01
CA LYS A 116 6.21 3.31 58.76
C LYS A 116 6.80 2.27 57.81
N ILE A 117 8.13 2.29 57.66
CA ILE A 117 8.88 1.47 56.69
C ILE A 117 10.21 1.08 57.32
N LEU A 118 10.62 -0.18 57.11
CA LEU A 118 11.99 -0.65 57.37
C LEU A 118 12.82 -0.47 56.10
N ILE A 119 13.90 0.30 56.18
CA ILE A 119 14.78 0.59 55.04
C ILE A 119 16.11 -0.13 55.25
N GLY A 120 16.42 -1.07 54.35
CA GLY A 120 17.73 -1.70 54.26
C GLY A 120 18.57 -1.03 53.19
N GLU A 121 19.74 -0.50 53.56
CA GLU A 121 20.74 -0.03 52.60
C GLU A 121 21.51 -1.23 52.04
N VAL A 122 21.36 -1.49 50.74
CA VAL A 122 21.95 -2.65 50.07
C VAL A 122 22.61 -2.25 48.75
N GLU A 123 23.57 -3.05 48.29
CA GLU A 123 24.37 -2.75 47.08
C GLU A 123 24.04 -3.67 45.90
N SER A 124 23.81 -4.96 46.15
CA SER A 124 23.55 -5.93 45.09
C SER A 124 22.10 -5.86 44.59
N VAL A 125 21.93 -5.93 43.27
CA VAL A 125 20.62 -6.08 42.61
C VAL A 125 20.45 -7.48 42.04
N ASP A 126 21.31 -8.42 42.45
CA ASP A 126 21.27 -9.80 41.97
C ASP A 126 20.11 -10.57 42.60
N LEU A 127 19.69 -11.64 41.92
CA LEU A 127 18.61 -12.50 42.40
C LEU A 127 18.89 -13.11 43.78
N SER A 128 20.15 -13.23 44.18
CA SER A 128 20.55 -13.70 45.51
C SER A 128 20.35 -12.67 46.62
N GLU A 129 20.17 -11.38 46.30
CA GLU A 129 19.85 -10.35 47.29
C GLU A 129 18.36 -10.39 47.60
N GLU A 130 17.97 -10.80 48.81
CA GLU A 130 16.57 -10.90 49.20
C GLU A 130 15.87 -9.53 49.22
N PHE A 131 16.60 -8.44 49.47
CA PHE A 131 16.07 -7.09 49.32
C PHE A 131 15.84 -6.67 47.85
N ALA A 132 16.26 -7.44 46.86
CA ALA A 132 16.03 -7.13 45.45
C ALA A 132 14.67 -7.62 44.94
N HIS A 133 13.95 -8.48 45.67
CA HIS A 133 12.70 -9.13 45.22
C HIS A 133 11.44 -8.30 45.48
N GLU A 134 10.29 -8.72 44.97
CA GLU A 134 9.00 -8.19 45.43
C GLU A 134 8.72 -8.62 46.89
N LYS A 135 8.34 -7.67 47.77
CA LYS A 135 8.17 -7.96 49.21
C LYS A 135 6.73 -7.85 49.73
N LEU A 136 5.84 -7.18 48.98
CA LEU A 136 4.43 -6.93 49.34
C LEU A 136 4.18 -6.53 50.81
N SER A 137 5.12 -5.75 51.37
CA SER A 137 5.18 -5.38 52.78
C SER A 137 5.88 -4.02 52.94
N PRO A 138 5.86 -3.36 54.11
CA PRO A 138 6.56 -2.08 54.37
C PRO A 138 8.08 -2.22 54.55
N VAL A 139 8.71 -3.11 53.77
CA VAL A 139 10.17 -3.27 53.67
C VAL A 139 10.63 -2.66 52.35
N LEU A 140 11.60 -1.75 52.40
CA LEU A 140 12.11 -1.02 51.24
C LEU A 140 13.63 -1.19 51.14
N ALA A 141 14.11 -1.54 49.95
CA ALA A 141 15.53 -1.52 49.64
C ALA A 141 15.96 -0.11 49.21
N MET A 142 17.05 0.42 49.75
CA MET A 142 17.61 1.70 49.33
C MET A 142 19.01 1.52 48.72
N TYR A 143 19.11 1.77 47.42
CA TYR A 143 20.34 1.67 46.65
C TYR A 143 20.96 3.05 46.42
N ARG A 144 22.29 3.13 46.49
CA ARG A 144 23.04 4.30 46.05
C ARG A 144 23.49 4.10 44.59
N ALA A 145 23.20 5.08 43.74
CA ALA A 145 23.66 5.09 42.36
C ALA A 145 24.68 6.22 42.13
N LYS A 146 25.76 5.93 41.41
CA LYS A 146 26.83 6.88 41.13
C LYS A 146 26.36 7.99 40.19
N ASP A 147 25.60 7.59 39.18
CA ASP A 147 25.02 8.45 38.16
C ASP A 147 23.70 7.84 37.65
N LEU A 148 23.10 8.50 36.66
CA LEU A 148 21.81 8.11 36.10
C LEU A 148 21.88 6.78 35.34
N ASP A 149 22.99 6.48 34.67
CA ASP A 149 23.14 5.24 33.90
C ASP A 149 23.24 4.03 34.83
N ASP A 150 23.99 4.19 35.93
CA ASP A 150 24.06 3.21 37.01
C ASP A 150 22.68 3.02 37.68
N ALA A 151 21.91 4.10 37.87
CA ALA A 151 20.56 4.01 38.42
C ALA A 151 19.60 3.24 37.48
N PHE A 152 19.65 3.52 36.18
CA PHE A 152 18.85 2.82 35.18
C PHE A 152 19.23 1.34 35.08
N SER A 153 20.53 1.02 35.09
CA SER A 153 21.01 -0.36 35.02
C SER A 153 20.55 -1.19 36.22
N LYS A 154 20.58 -0.60 37.42
CA LYS A 154 20.02 -1.22 38.63
C LYS A 154 18.51 -1.44 38.50
N ALA A 155 17.76 -0.43 38.04
CA ALA A 155 16.32 -0.53 37.86
C ALA A 155 15.92 -1.60 36.82
N GLU A 156 16.63 -1.68 35.69
CA GLU A 156 16.42 -2.71 34.67
C GLU A 156 16.61 -4.11 35.23
N ARG A 157 17.66 -4.31 36.05
CA ARG A 157 17.94 -5.59 36.67
C ARG A 157 16.85 -6.01 37.65
N LEU A 158 16.41 -5.08 38.51
CA LEU A 158 15.31 -5.33 39.45
C LEU A 158 14.00 -5.64 38.73
N ILE A 159 13.69 -4.91 37.66
CA ILE A 159 12.53 -5.20 36.80
C ILE A 159 12.66 -6.59 36.18
N ALA A 160 13.85 -6.96 35.69
CA ALA A 160 14.07 -8.27 35.08
C ALA A 160 13.85 -9.44 36.04
N ASP A 161 14.10 -9.23 37.34
CA ASP A 161 14.05 -10.27 38.35
C ASP A 161 12.65 -10.51 38.93
N GLY A 162 11.66 -9.67 38.59
CA GLY A 162 10.27 -9.92 39.02
C GLY A 162 9.26 -8.81 38.74
N GLY A 163 9.61 -7.78 37.96
CA GLY A 163 8.77 -6.62 37.66
C GLY A 163 8.49 -6.41 36.18
N TYR A 164 8.88 -7.35 35.30
CA TYR A 164 8.75 -7.18 33.85
C TYR A 164 7.32 -6.85 33.44
N GLY A 165 7.18 -5.71 32.76
CA GLY A 165 5.92 -5.19 32.28
C GLY A 165 5.02 -4.57 33.35
N HIS A 166 5.37 -4.65 34.64
CA HIS A 166 4.51 -4.13 35.70
C HIS A 166 4.57 -2.60 35.82
N THR A 167 5.46 -2.05 36.65
CA THR A 167 5.52 -0.61 36.92
C THR A 167 6.94 -0.19 37.26
N SER A 168 7.33 1.00 36.84
CA SER A 168 8.55 1.68 37.29
C SER A 168 8.24 3.14 37.58
N SER A 169 9.02 3.76 38.47
CA SER A 169 8.83 5.15 38.86
C SER A 169 10.13 5.94 38.81
N ILE A 170 10.00 7.23 38.49
CA ILE A 170 11.09 8.18 38.54
C ILE A 170 10.62 9.52 39.11
N TYR A 171 11.42 10.08 40.01
CA TYR A 171 11.24 11.41 40.56
C TYR A 171 12.35 12.30 40.01
N LEU A 172 11.96 13.36 39.28
CA LEU A 172 12.85 14.33 38.62
C LEU A 172 12.10 15.61 38.27
N ASN A 173 12.80 16.67 37.84
CA ASN A 173 12.14 17.85 37.28
C ASN A 173 11.68 17.57 35.84
N ALA A 174 10.42 17.16 35.66
CA ALA A 174 9.88 16.76 34.35
C ALA A 174 9.84 17.90 33.32
N ALA A 175 9.89 19.16 33.75
CA ALA A 175 9.91 20.30 32.83
C ALA A 175 11.29 20.49 32.18
N THR A 176 12.37 20.27 32.94
CA THR A 176 13.76 20.49 32.47
C THR A 176 14.43 19.20 31.99
N GLU A 177 14.15 18.07 32.61
CA GLU A 177 14.87 16.80 32.38
C GLU A 177 14.19 15.86 31.38
N LYS A 178 13.66 16.41 30.27
CA LYS A 178 12.93 15.61 29.26
C LYS A 178 13.79 14.48 28.67
N ALA A 179 15.07 14.74 28.41
CA ALA A 179 15.98 13.75 27.85
C ALA A 179 16.22 12.57 28.82
N LYS A 180 16.38 12.85 30.13
CA LYS A 180 16.51 11.81 31.16
C LYS A 180 15.23 10.96 31.24
N LEU A 181 14.07 11.60 31.18
CA LEU A 181 12.78 10.92 31.21
C LEU A 181 12.56 10.04 29.96
N SER A 182 12.90 10.53 28.76
CA SER A 182 12.85 9.74 27.53
C SER A 182 13.76 8.51 27.62
N ALA A 183 15.00 8.67 28.09
CA ALA A 183 15.92 7.56 28.26
C ALA A 183 15.44 6.53 29.30
N PHE A 184 14.83 6.99 30.40
CA PHE A 184 14.19 6.10 31.37
C PHE A 184 13.05 5.30 30.72
N ALA A 185 12.19 5.97 29.95
CA ALA A 185 11.04 5.35 29.31
C ALA A 185 11.42 4.32 28.24
N GLU A 186 12.49 4.55 27.49
CA GLU A 186 13.01 3.60 26.49
C GLU A 186 13.64 2.35 27.12
N ARG A 187 14.26 2.48 28.30
CA ARG A 187 14.97 1.41 28.98
C ARG A 187 14.09 0.52 29.86
N MET A 188 13.17 1.12 30.62
CA MET A 188 12.34 0.36 31.54
C MET A 188 11.29 -0.46 30.80
N LYS A 189 11.48 -1.78 30.79
CA LYS A 189 10.50 -2.74 30.26
C LYS A 189 9.31 -2.91 31.21
N THR A 190 8.53 -1.84 31.38
CA THR A 190 7.33 -1.77 32.24
C THR A 190 6.21 -1.07 31.50
N CYS A 191 4.97 -1.55 31.62
CA CYS A 191 3.83 -0.96 30.92
C CYS A 191 3.34 0.36 31.54
N ARG A 192 3.78 0.66 32.77
CA ARG A 192 3.47 1.90 33.48
C ARG A 192 4.77 2.54 33.97
N ILE A 193 5.02 3.76 33.50
CA ILE A 193 6.13 4.62 33.92
C ILE A 193 5.53 5.80 34.67
N LEU A 194 5.82 5.89 35.96
CA LEU A 194 5.19 6.83 36.87
C LEU A 194 6.17 7.94 37.24
N VAL A 195 5.84 9.18 36.85
CA VAL A 195 6.73 10.33 37.01
C VAL A 195 6.22 11.23 38.11
N ASN A 196 7.00 11.40 39.19
CA ASN A 196 6.63 12.23 40.34
C ASN A 196 5.30 11.87 41.01
N THR A 197 4.91 10.59 40.99
CA THR A 197 3.68 10.10 41.62
C THR A 197 3.97 8.87 42.48
N PRO A 198 3.30 8.70 43.63
CA PRO A 198 3.42 7.49 44.43
C PRO A 198 2.95 6.27 43.63
N SER A 199 3.73 5.19 43.57
CA SER A 199 3.53 4.14 42.56
C SER A 199 2.25 3.32 42.75
N SER A 200 1.82 3.07 43.99
CA SER A 200 0.55 2.38 44.27
C SER A 200 -0.65 3.14 43.71
N GLN A 201 -0.77 4.44 44.00
CA GLN A 201 -1.91 5.24 43.55
C GLN A 201 -1.76 5.69 42.08
N GLY A 202 -0.54 5.99 41.64
CA GLY A 202 -0.24 6.33 40.26
C GLY A 202 -0.46 5.16 39.30
N GLY A 203 -0.09 3.94 39.71
CA GLY A 203 -0.25 2.72 38.91
C GLY A 203 -1.70 2.28 38.76
N ILE A 204 -2.53 2.48 39.79
CA ILE A 204 -3.98 2.25 39.71
C ILE A 204 -4.63 3.21 38.71
N GLY A 205 -4.14 4.44 38.60
CA GLY A 205 -4.62 5.46 37.67
C GLY A 205 -5.70 6.39 38.26
N ASP A 206 -6.06 7.42 37.49
CA ASP A 206 -7.10 8.44 37.74
C ASP A 206 -6.90 9.40 38.93
N LEU A 207 -6.06 9.05 39.92
CA LEU A 207 -5.80 9.90 41.09
C LEU A 207 -4.69 10.95 40.87
N TYR A 208 -3.56 10.51 40.31
CA TYR A 208 -2.38 11.35 40.08
C TYR A 208 -2.08 11.57 38.60
N ASN A 209 -2.72 10.79 37.73
CA ASN A 209 -2.62 10.90 36.29
C ASN A 209 -3.97 10.53 35.67
N PHE A 210 -4.32 11.20 34.56
CA PHE A 210 -5.58 10.98 33.84
C PHE A 210 -5.37 10.16 32.55
N ALA A 211 -4.17 9.59 32.39
CA ALA A 211 -3.79 8.80 31.22
C ALA A 211 -4.02 7.29 31.43
N LEU A 212 -3.97 6.82 32.68
CA LEU A 212 -4.21 5.42 33.02
C LEU A 212 -5.66 5.23 33.48
N ALA A 213 -6.32 4.23 32.91
CA ALA A 213 -7.65 3.83 33.36
C ALA A 213 -7.58 3.30 34.81
N PRO A 214 -8.52 3.68 35.69
CA PRO A 214 -8.54 3.22 37.07
C PRO A 214 -8.75 1.69 37.12
N SER A 215 -7.80 0.95 37.69
CA SER A 215 -7.92 -0.50 37.89
C SER A 215 -6.99 -1.02 38.98
N LEU A 216 -7.42 -2.07 39.67
CA LEU A 216 -6.57 -2.87 40.55
C LEU A 216 -5.93 -4.08 39.84
N THR A 217 -6.34 -4.31 38.58
CA THR A 217 -5.83 -5.41 37.75
C THR A 217 -4.90 -4.81 36.71
N LEU A 218 -3.60 -4.83 37.01
CA LEU A 218 -2.57 -4.17 36.22
C LEU A 218 -1.93 -5.15 35.25
N GLY A 219 -2.32 -5.09 33.97
CA GLY A 219 -1.79 -5.98 32.94
C GLY A 219 -0.30 -5.71 32.68
N CYS A 220 0.53 -6.75 32.75
CA CYS A 220 1.99 -6.63 32.61
C CYS A 220 2.49 -6.87 31.16
N GLY A 221 1.58 -6.95 30.18
CA GLY A 221 1.94 -7.21 28.80
C GLY A 221 2.70 -8.52 28.60
N SER A 222 3.22 -8.72 27.38
CA SER A 222 3.91 -9.96 27.01
C SER A 222 5.21 -10.15 27.80
N TRP A 223 5.85 -9.07 28.26
CA TRP A 223 7.03 -9.13 29.14
C TRP A 223 6.74 -9.84 30.47
N GLY A 224 5.58 -9.60 31.07
CA GLY A 224 5.12 -10.30 32.29
C GLY A 224 4.35 -11.59 32.01
N GLY A 225 4.33 -12.08 30.76
CA GLY A 225 3.58 -13.29 30.38
C GLY A 225 2.06 -13.09 30.35
N ASN A 226 1.58 -11.87 30.02
CA ASN A 226 0.17 -11.55 29.90
C ASN A 226 -0.19 -11.03 28.49
N SER A 227 -1.44 -11.20 28.06
CA SER A 227 -1.92 -10.70 26.76
C SER A 227 -2.34 -9.23 26.78
N VAL A 228 -2.34 -8.57 27.95
CA VAL A 228 -2.78 -7.18 28.13
C VAL A 228 -1.68 -6.36 28.79
N SER A 229 -1.27 -5.26 28.17
CA SER A 229 -0.28 -4.30 28.64
C SER A 229 -0.89 -3.03 29.25
N GLU A 230 -2.17 -3.08 29.60
CA GLU A 230 -2.93 -1.94 30.12
C GLU A 230 -3.49 -2.22 31.51
N ASN A 231 -4.02 -1.18 32.15
CA ASN A 231 -4.92 -1.35 33.29
C ASN A 231 -6.20 -2.02 32.80
N VAL A 232 -6.50 -3.21 33.31
CA VAL A 232 -7.61 -4.03 32.83
C VAL A 232 -8.91 -3.35 33.24
N GLY A 233 -9.60 -2.77 32.25
CA GLY A 233 -10.96 -2.25 32.38
C GLY A 233 -12.00 -3.06 31.61
N VAL A 234 -13.23 -2.53 31.58
CA VAL A 234 -14.42 -3.17 30.98
C VAL A 234 -14.19 -3.59 29.53
N LYS A 235 -13.44 -2.81 28.72
CA LYS A 235 -13.20 -3.11 27.30
C LYS A 235 -12.59 -4.50 27.06
N HIS A 236 -11.82 -5.02 28.00
CA HIS A 236 -11.17 -6.33 27.88
C HIS A 236 -12.11 -7.50 28.20
N LEU A 237 -13.28 -7.21 28.78
CA LEU A 237 -14.31 -8.18 29.15
C LEU A 237 -15.47 -8.21 28.13
N LEU A 238 -15.44 -7.33 27.13
CA LEU A 238 -16.48 -7.22 26.12
C LEU A 238 -16.12 -8.06 24.89
N ASN A 239 -17.10 -8.83 24.42
CA ASN A 239 -17.08 -9.35 23.05
C ASN A 239 -17.67 -8.29 22.13
N ILE A 240 -16.82 -7.58 21.40
CA ILE A 240 -17.27 -6.63 20.38
C ILE A 240 -17.67 -7.43 19.13
N LYS A 241 -18.94 -7.30 18.74
CA LYS A 241 -19.46 -7.85 17.47
C LYS A 241 -19.59 -6.73 16.44
N THR A 242 -19.11 -6.97 15.22
CA THR A 242 -19.24 -6.03 14.11
C THR A 242 -20.22 -6.60 13.09
N VAL A 243 -21.27 -5.83 12.78
CA VAL A 243 -22.17 -6.13 11.66
C VAL A 243 -21.64 -5.38 10.45
N ALA A 244 -21.21 -6.10 9.42
CA ALA A 244 -20.68 -5.54 8.18
C ALA A 244 -21.65 -5.79 7.02
N GLU A 245 -22.30 -4.74 6.54
CA GLU A 245 -23.19 -4.80 5.38
C GLU A 245 -22.39 -4.77 4.08
N ARG A 246 -22.95 -5.35 3.00
CA ARG A 246 -22.41 -5.18 1.64
C ARG A 246 -22.44 -3.69 1.29
N ARG A 247 -21.31 -3.16 0.85
CA ARG A 247 -21.17 -1.80 0.30
C ARG A 247 -20.47 -1.90 -1.05
N GLU A 248 -20.95 -1.13 -2.02
CA GLU A 248 -20.26 -1.01 -3.30
C GLU A 248 -18.97 -0.21 -3.11
N ASN A 249 -17.91 -0.63 -3.81
CA ASN A 249 -16.64 0.04 -3.73
C ASN A 249 -16.71 1.31 -4.58
N MET A 250 -16.21 2.43 -4.05
CA MET A 250 -16.22 3.70 -4.80
C MET A 250 -15.45 3.53 -6.11
N LEU A 251 -16.10 3.80 -7.23
CA LEU A 251 -15.48 3.94 -8.55
C LEU A 251 -15.28 5.41 -8.89
N TRP A 252 -14.71 5.68 -10.06
CA TRP A 252 -14.36 7.02 -10.50
C TRP A 252 -14.43 7.10 -12.03
N PHE A 253 -14.47 8.33 -12.52
CA PHE A 253 -14.22 8.65 -13.90
C PHE A 253 -13.12 9.71 -13.94
N ARG A 254 -11.95 9.34 -14.45
CA ARG A 254 -10.77 10.18 -14.58
C ARG A 254 -10.33 10.16 -16.03
N ALA A 255 -10.05 11.36 -16.54
CA ALA A 255 -9.55 11.60 -17.89
C ALA A 255 -8.56 12.78 -17.81
N PRO A 256 -7.72 13.00 -18.84
CA PRO A 256 -6.94 14.23 -18.94
C PRO A 256 -7.81 15.47 -18.75
N GLU A 257 -7.27 16.48 -18.07
CA GLU A 257 -7.98 17.74 -17.83
C GLU A 257 -8.37 18.41 -19.16
N LYS A 258 -7.52 18.26 -20.18
CA LYS A 258 -7.68 18.85 -21.50
C LYS A 258 -7.59 17.79 -22.58
N VAL A 259 -8.61 17.71 -23.43
CA VAL A 259 -8.66 16.82 -24.59
C VAL A 259 -9.06 17.64 -25.80
N TYR A 260 -8.08 17.95 -26.66
CA TYR A 260 -8.31 18.68 -27.90
C TYR A 260 -8.50 17.70 -29.05
N ILE A 261 -9.47 17.99 -29.90
CA ILE A 261 -9.86 17.15 -31.03
C ILE A 261 -10.09 18.02 -32.26
N LYS A 262 -10.25 17.35 -33.41
CA LYS A 262 -10.42 17.89 -34.77
C LYS A 262 -9.12 18.00 -35.55
N LYS A 263 -9.26 17.84 -36.87
CA LYS A 263 -8.19 18.09 -37.83
C LYS A 263 -7.62 19.51 -37.67
N GLY A 264 -6.30 19.61 -37.56
CA GLY A 264 -5.55 20.86 -37.43
C GLY A 264 -5.56 21.48 -36.03
N CYS A 265 -6.01 20.76 -34.99
CA CYS A 265 -6.06 21.30 -33.64
C CYS A 265 -4.68 21.39 -32.95
N LEU A 266 -3.67 20.67 -33.43
CA LEU A 266 -2.34 20.59 -32.81
C LEU A 266 -1.67 21.96 -32.58
N PRO A 267 -1.47 22.82 -33.60
CA PRO A 267 -0.83 24.11 -33.37
C PRO A 267 -1.63 25.02 -32.43
N VAL A 268 -2.96 24.94 -32.47
CA VAL A 268 -3.86 25.74 -31.61
C VAL A 268 -3.77 25.29 -30.15
N ALA A 269 -3.70 23.98 -29.90
CA ALA A 269 -3.51 23.45 -28.56
C ALA A 269 -2.12 23.79 -27.99
N LEU A 270 -1.08 23.75 -28.84
CA LEU A 270 0.29 24.08 -28.43
C LEU A 270 0.46 25.56 -28.03
N ASP A 271 -0.35 26.48 -28.55
CA ASP A 271 -0.32 27.90 -28.14
C ASP A 271 -0.52 28.08 -26.63
N GLU A 272 -1.24 27.16 -25.97
CA GLU A 272 -1.44 27.21 -24.52
C GLU A 272 -0.15 27.00 -23.73
N LEU A 273 0.86 26.32 -24.30
CA LEU A 273 2.15 26.12 -23.63
C LEU A 273 2.77 27.46 -23.22
N LYS A 274 2.74 28.45 -24.12
CA LYS A 274 3.23 29.80 -23.86
C LYS A 274 2.18 30.66 -23.15
N ASN A 275 0.98 30.70 -23.70
CA ASN A 275 -0.01 31.72 -23.36
C ASN A 275 -0.75 31.45 -22.05
N VAL A 276 -0.83 30.18 -21.62
CA VAL A 276 -1.59 29.76 -20.43
C VAL A 276 -0.68 29.12 -19.40
N LEU A 277 0.21 28.21 -19.84
CA LEU A 277 1.01 27.36 -18.95
C LEU A 277 2.41 27.92 -18.66
N GLY A 278 2.86 28.95 -19.41
CA GLY A 278 4.16 29.61 -19.21
C GLY A 278 5.38 28.69 -19.37
N LYS A 279 5.27 27.64 -20.20
CA LYS A 279 6.32 26.65 -20.47
C LYS A 279 7.44 27.22 -21.34
N LYS A 280 8.66 26.78 -21.09
CA LYS A 280 9.89 27.31 -21.71
C LYS A 280 10.75 26.23 -22.35
N LYS A 281 10.61 24.97 -21.92
CA LYS A 281 11.43 23.85 -22.38
C LYS A 281 10.61 22.59 -22.63
N ALA A 282 10.44 22.23 -23.90
CA ALA A 282 9.70 21.04 -24.30
C ALA A 282 10.64 19.88 -24.68
N PHE A 283 10.37 18.68 -24.17
CA PHE A 283 11.07 17.47 -24.56
C PHE A 283 10.13 16.55 -25.33
N ILE A 284 10.43 16.29 -26.60
CA ILE A 284 9.61 15.49 -27.49
C ILE A 284 10.09 14.05 -27.46
N VAL A 285 9.18 13.10 -27.22
CA VAL A 285 9.44 11.66 -27.25
C VAL A 285 8.70 11.05 -28.43
N THR A 286 9.43 10.38 -29.33
CA THR A 286 8.87 9.78 -30.56
C THR A 286 9.71 8.56 -30.99
N ASP A 287 9.23 7.83 -31.98
CA ASP A 287 10.04 6.86 -32.72
C ASP A 287 10.79 7.51 -33.89
N LYS A 288 11.76 6.76 -34.42
CA LYS A 288 12.64 7.18 -35.53
C LYS A 288 11.86 7.40 -36.83
N PHE A 289 10.85 6.58 -37.10
CA PHE A 289 10.06 6.69 -38.33
C PHE A 289 9.29 8.01 -38.38
N LEU A 290 8.60 8.36 -37.30
CA LEU A 290 7.84 9.61 -37.20
C LEU A 290 8.77 10.83 -37.23
N TYR A 291 9.94 10.74 -36.61
CA TYR A 291 10.94 11.80 -36.65
C TYR A 291 11.46 12.03 -38.08
N GLU A 292 11.93 10.98 -38.76
CA GLU A 292 12.49 11.07 -40.11
C GLU A 292 11.45 11.47 -41.17
N ASN A 293 10.18 11.12 -40.98
CA ASN A 293 9.08 11.50 -41.87
C ASN A 293 8.44 12.85 -41.49
N GLY A 294 9.02 13.60 -40.56
CA GLY A 294 8.62 14.98 -40.27
C GLY A 294 7.34 15.14 -39.44
N TYR A 295 6.82 14.10 -38.77
CA TYR A 295 5.62 14.21 -37.93
C TYR A 295 5.83 15.10 -36.70
N THR A 296 7.07 15.24 -36.24
CA THR A 296 7.43 16.17 -35.15
C THR A 296 7.62 17.61 -35.63
N LYS A 297 7.73 17.84 -36.95
CA LYS A 297 8.06 19.15 -37.53
C LYS A 297 7.00 20.23 -37.19
N PRO A 298 5.68 19.97 -37.32
CA PRO A 298 4.65 20.94 -36.93
C PRO A 298 4.72 21.34 -35.45
N ILE A 299 5.17 20.43 -34.59
CA ILE A 299 5.36 20.69 -33.16
C ILE A 299 6.59 21.58 -32.97
N THR A 300 7.74 21.20 -33.52
CA THR A 300 8.97 21.99 -33.38
C THR A 300 8.84 23.39 -33.97
N ASP A 301 8.21 23.53 -35.15
CA ASP A 301 7.99 24.84 -35.78
C ASP A 301 7.16 25.76 -34.89
N LYS A 302 6.11 25.21 -34.28
CA LYS A 302 5.24 25.97 -33.40
C LYS A 302 5.95 26.33 -32.08
N LEU A 303 6.78 25.44 -31.56
CA LEU A 303 7.61 25.72 -30.38
C LEU A 303 8.64 26.82 -30.67
N ASP A 304 9.29 26.79 -31.84
CA ASP A 304 10.23 27.81 -32.30
C ASP A 304 9.55 29.18 -32.47
N GLU A 305 8.37 29.22 -33.10
CA GLU A 305 7.54 30.44 -33.22
C GLU A 305 7.23 31.04 -31.83
N MET A 306 6.97 30.18 -30.84
CA MET A 306 6.71 30.60 -29.47
C MET A 306 7.98 30.98 -28.69
N GLY A 307 9.18 30.64 -29.18
CA GLY A 307 10.45 30.81 -28.47
C GLY A 307 10.65 29.79 -27.33
N ILE A 308 10.00 28.63 -27.41
CA ILE A 308 10.15 27.52 -26.46
C ILE A 308 11.32 26.66 -26.93
N THR A 309 12.36 26.53 -26.09
CA THR A 309 13.49 25.66 -26.41
C THR A 309 13.04 24.21 -26.42
N HIS A 310 13.47 23.41 -27.39
CA HIS A 310 13.07 22.01 -27.45
C HIS A 310 14.21 21.06 -27.74
N ALA A 311 14.02 19.81 -27.32
CA ALA A 311 14.88 18.67 -27.65
C ALA A 311 14.01 17.46 -28.00
N THR A 312 14.53 16.57 -28.84
CA THR A 312 13.80 15.38 -29.30
C THR A 312 14.58 14.11 -28.99
N PHE A 313 13.88 13.13 -28.42
CA PHE A 313 14.33 11.75 -28.30
C PHE A 313 13.54 10.89 -29.28
N ALA A 314 14.21 10.37 -30.31
CA ALA A 314 13.61 9.60 -31.39
C ALA A 314 13.98 8.10 -31.36
N ASP A 315 14.64 7.64 -30.30
CA ASP A 315 15.20 6.29 -30.21
C ASP A 315 14.23 5.28 -29.57
N VAL A 316 12.91 5.56 -29.62
CA VAL A 316 11.89 4.62 -29.13
C VAL A 316 11.61 3.55 -30.18
N ALA A 317 11.78 2.29 -29.80
CA ALA A 317 11.43 1.13 -30.61
C ALA A 317 10.02 0.62 -30.29
N PRO A 318 9.39 -0.16 -31.19
CA PRO A 318 8.21 -0.97 -30.84
C PRO A 318 8.51 -1.84 -29.60
N ASP A 319 7.52 -2.02 -28.74
CA ASP A 319 7.66 -2.69 -27.44
C ASP A 319 8.80 -2.11 -26.59
N PRO A 320 8.66 -0.85 -26.13
CA PRO A 320 9.76 -0.09 -25.55
C PRO A 320 10.36 -0.80 -24.34
N THR A 321 11.67 -0.68 -24.17
CA THR A 321 12.42 -1.32 -23.08
C THR A 321 12.72 -0.37 -21.94
N LEU A 322 12.95 -0.91 -20.74
CA LEU A 322 13.35 -0.12 -19.58
C LEU A 322 14.68 0.62 -19.83
N ALA A 323 15.62 0.00 -20.56
CA ALA A 323 16.84 0.66 -21.01
C ALA A 323 16.56 1.91 -21.87
N CYS A 324 15.60 1.84 -22.80
CA CYS A 324 15.20 2.98 -23.64
C CYS A 324 14.63 4.12 -22.77
N ALA A 325 13.75 3.81 -21.83
CA ALA A 325 13.18 4.81 -20.92
C ALA A 325 14.24 5.46 -20.02
N LYS A 326 15.21 4.68 -19.49
CA LYS A 326 16.32 5.23 -18.71
C LYS A 326 17.20 6.17 -19.54
N ALA A 327 17.51 5.81 -20.78
CA ALA A 327 18.28 6.66 -21.68
C ALA A 327 17.55 7.98 -22.00
N GLY A 328 16.24 7.93 -22.23
CA GLY A 328 15.39 9.11 -22.42
C GLY A 328 15.34 10.00 -21.17
N ALA A 329 15.17 9.40 -19.98
CA ALA A 329 15.15 10.12 -18.71
C ALA A 329 16.47 10.82 -18.39
N GLU A 330 17.62 10.22 -18.70
CA GLU A 330 18.93 10.88 -18.55
C GLU A 330 19.06 12.10 -19.49
N ARG A 331 18.55 12.01 -20.72
CA ARG A 331 18.49 13.18 -21.62
C ARG A 331 17.53 14.26 -21.10
N MET A 332 16.38 13.87 -20.54
CA MET A 332 15.46 14.81 -19.88
C MET A 332 16.15 15.50 -18.70
N LYS A 333 16.86 14.77 -17.85
CA LYS A 333 17.60 15.31 -16.70
C LYS A 333 18.65 16.35 -17.12
N ALA A 334 19.39 16.08 -18.20
CA ALA A 334 20.37 17.02 -18.75
C ALA A 334 19.71 18.27 -19.36
N PHE A 335 18.57 18.12 -20.03
CA PHE A 335 17.86 19.22 -20.69
C PHE A 335 17.01 20.08 -19.70
N ALA A 336 16.52 19.45 -18.64
CA ALA A 336 15.58 19.96 -17.64
C ALA A 336 14.31 20.56 -18.27
N PRO A 337 13.46 19.75 -18.93
CA PRO A 337 12.20 20.22 -19.50
C PRO A 337 11.18 20.57 -18.43
N ASP A 338 10.31 21.53 -18.74
CA ASP A 338 9.10 21.84 -17.98
C ASP A 338 7.82 21.33 -18.67
N CYS A 339 7.98 20.71 -19.85
CA CYS A 339 6.95 20.00 -20.60
C CYS A 339 7.54 18.79 -21.35
N VAL A 340 6.87 17.65 -21.31
CA VAL A 340 7.14 16.47 -22.12
C VAL A 340 5.99 16.29 -23.12
N ILE A 341 6.32 16.05 -24.38
CA ILE A 341 5.33 15.83 -25.46
C ILE A 341 5.63 14.47 -26.09
N ALA A 342 4.80 13.48 -25.82
CA ALA A 342 4.92 12.17 -26.45
C ALA A 342 4.08 12.10 -27.73
N VAL A 343 4.72 11.75 -28.84
CA VAL A 343 4.13 11.75 -30.19
C VAL A 343 4.29 10.36 -30.79
N GLY A 344 3.18 9.69 -31.10
CA GLY A 344 3.22 8.38 -31.74
C GLY A 344 2.08 7.46 -31.34
N GLY A 345 2.30 6.15 -31.50
CA GLY A 345 1.43 5.13 -30.93
C GLY A 345 1.77 4.82 -29.46
N GLY A 346 1.23 3.70 -28.97
CA GLY A 346 1.44 3.24 -27.59
C GLY A 346 2.90 3.16 -27.17
N SER A 347 3.81 2.70 -28.05
CA SER A 347 5.24 2.61 -27.71
C SER A 347 5.86 3.96 -27.34
N ALA A 348 5.60 5.02 -28.11
CA ALA A 348 6.13 6.35 -27.83
C ALA A 348 5.48 6.99 -26.59
N MET A 349 4.17 6.85 -26.45
CA MET A 349 3.42 7.40 -25.31
C MET A 349 3.79 6.71 -23.99
N ASP A 350 3.84 5.38 -23.98
CA ASP A 350 4.15 4.59 -22.80
C ASP A 350 5.61 4.81 -22.38
N ALA A 351 6.56 4.77 -23.33
CA ALA A 351 7.95 5.11 -23.05
C ALA A 351 8.08 6.54 -22.51
N GLY A 352 7.34 7.50 -23.08
CA GLY A 352 7.29 8.88 -22.61
C GLY A 352 6.80 8.99 -21.17
N LYS A 353 5.73 8.28 -20.80
CA LYS A 353 5.22 8.25 -19.41
C LYS A 353 6.27 7.71 -18.45
N ILE A 354 6.97 6.62 -18.80
CA ILE A 354 8.02 6.05 -17.93
C ILE A 354 9.23 6.98 -17.84
N MET A 355 9.66 7.61 -18.94
CA MET A 355 10.70 8.63 -18.93
C MET A 355 10.33 9.80 -18.01
N TRP A 356 9.06 10.23 -18.04
CA TRP A 356 8.55 11.29 -17.18
C TRP A 356 8.62 10.91 -15.70
N VAL A 357 8.23 9.68 -15.33
CA VAL A 357 8.41 9.16 -13.95
C VAL A 357 9.85 9.21 -13.51
N LEU A 358 10.77 8.66 -14.31
CA LEU A 358 12.19 8.62 -13.97
C LEU A 358 12.84 10.01 -13.92
N TYR A 359 12.27 10.99 -14.63
CA TYR A 359 12.69 12.39 -14.56
C TYR A 359 12.16 13.12 -13.32
N GLU A 360 10.88 12.94 -12.99
CA GLU A 360 10.24 13.50 -11.80
C GLU A 360 10.85 12.91 -10.52
N HIS A 361 11.00 11.58 -10.48
CA HIS A 361 11.41 10.82 -9.31
C HIS A 361 12.48 9.78 -9.66
N PRO A 362 13.76 10.18 -9.84
CA PRO A 362 14.84 9.25 -10.21
C PRO A 362 15.16 8.20 -9.14
N GLU A 363 14.66 8.36 -7.91
CA GLU A 363 14.83 7.46 -6.77
C GLU A 363 13.94 6.22 -6.80
N VAL A 364 12.91 6.19 -7.66
CA VAL A 364 11.93 5.10 -7.68
C VAL A 364 12.53 3.82 -8.25
N ASP A 365 12.19 2.69 -7.64
CA ASP A 365 12.48 1.37 -8.22
C ASP A 365 11.37 0.96 -9.18
N PHE A 366 11.77 0.56 -10.38
CA PHE A 366 10.85 0.05 -11.39
C PHE A 366 10.13 -1.23 -10.93
N ALA A 367 10.81 -2.10 -10.19
CA ALA A 367 10.23 -3.34 -9.71
C ALA A 367 9.03 -3.08 -8.78
N ASP A 368 9.12 -2.05 -7.94
CA ASP A 368 8.04 -1.67 -7.03
C ASP A 368 6.83 -1.09 -7.78
N MET A 369 7.08 -0.30 -8.83
CA MET A 369 6.01 0.29 -9.65
C MET A 369 5.24 -0.75 -10.48
N ALA A 370 5.95 -1.81 -10.90
CA ALA A 370 5.41 -2.91 -11.68
C ALA A 370 4.66 -3.96 -10.82
N LEU A 371 4.59 -3.78 -9.49
CA LEU A 371 3.82 -4.66 -8.62
C LEU A 371 2.34 -4.63 -8.98
N ARG A 372 1.80 -5.84 -9.14
CA ARG A 372 0.38 -6.10 -9.37
C ARG A 372 -0.43 -5.76 -8.14
N PHE A 373 -1.72 -5.49 -8.35
CA PHE A 373 -2.61 -5.04 -7.29
C PHE A 373 -4.04 -5.53 -7.51
N MET A 374 -4.78 -5.70 -6.41
CA MET A 374 -6.19 -6.06 -6.46
C MET A 374 -7.11 -4.83 -6.61
N ASP A 375 -6.71 -3.68 -6.05
CA ASP A 375 -7.41 -2.39 -6.18
C ASP A 375 -6.34 -1.31 -6.40
N ILE A 376 -6.46 -0.52 -7.47
CA ILE A 376 -5.48 0.51 -7.87
C ILE A 376 -5.27 1.59 -6.80
N ARG A 377 -6.16 1.72 -5.82
CA ARG A 377 -6.01 2.66 -4.69
C ARG A 377 -5.47 2.02 -3.42
N LYS A 378 -5.51 0.68 -3.31
CA LYS A 378 -5.01 -0.08 -2.15
C LYS A 378 -3.75 -0.84 -2.53
N ARG A 379 -2.79 -0.11 -3.09
CA ARG A 379 -1.52 -0.67 -3.55
C ARG A 379 -0.53 -0.70 -2.39
N VAL A 380 0.37 -1.68 -2.44
CA VAL A 380 1.51 -1.75 -1.50
C VAL A 380 2.48 -0.60 -1.78
N TYR A 381 2.73 -0.32 -3.06
CA TYR A 381 3.50 0.82 -3.52
C TYR A 381 2.56 1.94 -3.99
N THR A 382 2.73 3.14 -3.43
CA THR A 382 1.99 4.34 -3.85
C THR A 382 2.84 5.11 -4.85
N PHE A 383 2.28 5.42 -6.03
CA PHE A 383 2.99 6.25 -7.00
C PHE A 383 3.29 7.64 -6.41
N PRO A 384 4.48 8.19 -6.69
CA PRO A 384 4.78 9.55 -6.30
C PRO A 384 3.88 10.52 -7.09
N LYS A 385 3.67 11.71 -6.52
CA LYS A 385 2.86 12.73 -7.15
C LYS A 385 3.55 13.27 -8.39
N MET A 386 2.91 13.15 -9.54
CA MET A 386 3.50 13.50 -10.83
C MET A 386 3.12 14.90 -11.30
N GLY A 387 3.96 15.50 -12.15
CA GLY A 387 3.71 16.79 -12.78
C GLY A 387 4.21 18.00 -12.01
N GLU A 388 5.19 17.82 -11.13
CA GLU A 388 5.81 18.89 -10.37
C GLU A 388 6.96 19.55 -11.17
N LYS A 389 7.79 18.77 -11.87
CA LYS A 389 8.85 19.26 -12.75
C LYS A 389 8.36 19.51 -14.17
N ALA A 390 7.59 18.60 -14.75
CA ALA A 390 7.15 18.68 -16.15
C ALA A 390 5.67 18.36 -16.34
N TYR A 391 5.04 19.12 -17.24
CA TYR A 391 3.69 18.82 -17.72
C TYR A 391 3.75 17.76 -18.81
N PHE A 392 2.83 16.78 -18.83
CA PHE A 392 2.85 15.70 -19.82
C PHE A 392 1.72 15.85 -20.84
N ILE A 393 2.08 15.89 -22.12
CA ILE A 393 1.18 15.99 -23.27
C ILE A 393 1.31 14.74 -24.12
N ALA A 394 0.20 14.16 -24.53
CA ALA A 394 0.16 13.02 -25.44
C ALA A 394 -0.50 13.40 -26.77
N VAL A 395 0.14 13.02 -27.88
CA VAL A 395 -0.28 13.30 -29.26
C VAL A 395 -0.29 11.98 -30.03
N PRO A 396 -1.43 11.26 -30.08
CA PRO A 396 -1.50 9.97 -30.76
C PRO A 396 -1.37 10.13 -32.28
N THR A 397 -0.71 9.16 -32.92
CA THR A 397 -0.68 9.03 -34.40
C THR A 397 -1.28 7.71 -34.89
N SER A 398 -1.64 6.81 -33.96
CA SER A 398 -2.39 5.58 -34.21
C SER A 398 -3.77 5.64 -33.57
N ALA A 399 -4.79 5.10 -34.24
CA ALA A 399 -6.16 5.06 -33.75
C ALA A 399 -6.50 3.69 -33.13
N GLY A 400 -5.90 3.38 -31.98
CA GLY A 400 -6.20 2.13 -31.26
C GLY A 400 -5.86 2.15 -29.78
N THR A 401 -4.65 2.60 -29.44
CA THR A 401 -4.07 2.39 -28.11
C THR A 401 -4.78 3.13 -26.97
N GLY A 402 -5.36 4.31 -27.24
CA GLY A 402 -5.98 5.15 -26.20
C GLY A 402 -5.04 5.64 -25.08
N SER A 403 -3.73 5.35 -25.16
CA SER A 403 -2.74 5.70 -24.13
C SER A 403 -2.70 7.20 -23.82
N GLU A 404 -3.11 8.06 -24.75
CA GLU A 404 -3.23 9.50 -24.55
C GLU A 404 -4.23 9.90 -23.45
N VAL A 405 -5.16 9.03 -23.07
CA VAL A 405 -6.20 9.29 -22.06
C VAL A 405 -6.18 8.27 -20.91
N THR A 406 -5.20 7.37 -20.84
CA THR A 406 -5.20 6.28 -19.87
C THR A 406 -4.05 6.37 -18.86
N PRO A 407 -4.23 5.78 -17.66
CA PRO A 407 -3.18 5.65 -16.66
C PRO A 407 -2.15 4.54 -16.96
N PHE A 408 -2.24 3.91 -18.13
CA PHE A 408 -1.44 2.72 -18.44
C PHE A 408 -0.16 3.08 -19.20
N ALA A 409 0.90 2.34 -18.90
CA ALA A 409 2.13 2.33 -19.68
C ALA A 409 2.72 0.93 -19.67
N VAL A 410 2.97 0.35 -20.84
CA VAL A 410 3.60 -0.96 -20.97
C VAL A 410 5.07 -0.79 -21.32
N ILE A 411 5.94 -1.46 -20.57
CA ILE A 411 7.38 -1.47 -20.84
C ILE A 411 7.95 -2.87 -20.63
N THR A 412 8.89 -3.24 -21.50
CA THR A 412 9.54 -4.56 -21.46
C THR A 412 10.83 -4.46 -20.64
N ASP A 413 11.02 -5.38 -19.70
CA ASP A 413 12.34 -5.60 -19.12
C ASP A 413 13.19 -6.39 -20.11
N GLU A 414 14.20 -5.75 -20.70
CA GLU A 414 15.07 -6.38 -21.69
C GLU A 414 15.86 -7.59 -21.16
N LYS A 415 16.00 -7.74 -19.84
CA LYS A 415 16.74 -8.86 -19.23
C LYS A 415 15.88 -10.11 -19.09
N THR A 416 14.61 -9.95 -18.73
CA THR A 416 13.68 -11.06 -18.49
C THR A 416 12.75 -11.31 -19.68
N GLY A 417 12.61 -10.34 -20.59
CA GLY A 417 11.65 -10.38 -21.70
C GLY A 417 10.21 -10.12 -21.27
N VAL A 418 9.95 -9.90 -19.98
CA VAL A 418 8.61 -9.71 -19.43
C VAL A 418 8.13 -8.29 -19.74
N LYS A 419 6.91 -8.20 -20.30
CA LYS A 419 6.18 -6.94 -20.44
C LYS A 419 5.44 -6.62 -19.14
N TYR A 420 5.77 -5.50 -18.53
CA TYR A 420 5.13 -5.00 -17.32
C TYR A 420 4.14 -3.88 -17.68
N PRO A 421 2.82 -4.11 -17.50
CA PRO A 421 1.85 -3.02 -17.53
C PRO A 421 1.88 -2.27 -16.21
N LEU A 422 2.27 -0.99 -16.25
CA LEU A 422 2.15 -0.06 -15.14
C LEU A 422 0.81 0.65 -15.25
N ALA A 423 0.13 0.81 -14.12
CA ALA A 423 -1.20 1.39 -14.07
C ALA A 423 -1.30 2.31 -12.85
N ASP A 424 -1.29 3.62 -13.09
CA ASP A 424 -1.57 4.64 -12.06
C ASP A 424 -2.07 5.94 -12.68
N TYR A 425 -3.06 6.59 -12.05
CA TYR A 425 -3.61 7.86 -12.56
C TYR A 425 -2.62 9.02 -12.51
N GLU A 426 -1.54 8.89 -11.74
CA GLU A 426 -0.42 9.83 -11.81
C GLU A 426 0.30 9.81 -13.18
N LEU A 427 0.20 8.71 -13.94
CA LEU A 427 0.74 8.59 -15.30
C LEU A 427 -0.19 9.13 -16.39
N MET A 428 -1.41 9.53 -16.03
CA MET A 428 -2.37 10.05 -16.99
C MET A 428 -1.84 11.36 -17.59
N PRO A 429 -1.82 11.49 -18.93
CA PRO A 429 -1.47 12.75 -19.57
C PRO A 429 -2.34 13.89 -19.04
N LYS A 430 -1.74 15.07 -18.87
CA LYS A 430 -2.48 16.24 -18.39
C LYS A 430 -3.25 16.91 -19.55
N MET A 431 -2.71 16.77 -20.76
CA MET A 431 -3.35 17.19 -22.01
C MET A 431 -3.20 16.10 -23.08
N ALA A 432 -4.29 15.79 -23.78
CA ALA A 432 -4.31 14.93 -24.96
C ALA A 432 -4.70 15.75 -26.19
N ILE A 433 -3.99 15.59 -27.31
CA ILE A 433 -4.23 16.32 -28.56
C ILE A 433 -4.44 15.33 -29.70
N ILE A 434 -5.69 15.08 -30.07
CA ILE A 434 -6.09 14.11 -31.09
C ILE A 434 -6.34 14.84 -32.40
N ASP A 435 -5.25 15.06 -33.13
CA ASP A 435 -5.27 15.74 -34.43
C ASP A 435 -5.35 14.73 -35.58
N ALA A 436 -6.45 14.77 -36.34
CA ALA A 436 -6.68 13.88 -37.48
C ALA A 436 -5.60 13.98 -38.56
N ASP A 437 -4.89 15.12 -38.69
CA ASP A 437 -3.80 15.28 -39.66
C ASP A 437 -2.68 14.26 -39.44
N LEU A 438 -2.42 13.88 -38.18
CA LEU A 438 -1.38 12.90 -37.82
C LEU A 438 -1.80 11.44 -38.06
N HIS A 439 -3.07 11.19 -38.35
CA HIS A 439 -3.61 9.84 -38.58
C HIS A 439 -3.80 9.51 -40.07
N MET A 440 -3.74 10.51 -40.97
CA MET A 440 -4.14 10.38 -42.37
C MET A 440 -3.38 9.29 -43.13
N ASN A 441 -2.06 9.23 -42.92
CA ASN A 441 -1.14 8.37 -43.68
C ASN A 441 -0.82 7.04 -42.99
N ALA A 442 -1.56 6.66 -41.93
CA ALA A 442 -1.35 5.38 -41.26
C ALA A 442 -1.54 4.22 -42.25
N PRO A 443 -0.61 3.25 -42.34
CA PRO A 443 -0.70 2.17 -43.31
C PRO A 443 -1.90 1.25 -43.01
N LYS A 444 -2.36 0.50 -44.02
CA LYS A 444 -3.50 -0.42 -43.91
C LYS A 444 -3.36 -1.41 -42.75
N GLY A 445 -2.19 -2.03 -42.60
CA GLY A 445 -1.92 -2.97 -41.51
C GLY A 445 -2.07 -2.35 -40.11
N LEU A 446 -1.52 -1.14 -39.91
CA LEU A 446 -1.70 -0.42 -38.64
C LEU A 446 -3.16 -0.01 -38.42
N THR A 447 -3.83 0.45 -39.47
CA THR A 447 -5.25 0.86 -39.41
C THR A 447 -6.14 -0.30 -38.99
N ALA A 448 -5.94 -1.48 -39.56
CA ALA A 448 -6.68 -2.68 -39.20
C ALA A 448 -6.40 -3.13 -37.77
N ALA A 449 -5.12 -3.29 -37.41
CA ALA A 449 -4.73 -3.76 -36.08
C ALA A 449 -5.21 -2.79 -34.98
N SER A 450 -4.92 -1.49 -35.11
CA SER A 450 -5.32 -0.48 -34.12
C SER A 450 -6.83 -0.27 -34.06
N GLY A 451 -7.54 -0.38 -35.18
CA GLY A 451 -8.99 -0.28 -35.20
C GLY A 451 -9.68 -1.42 -34.44
N ILE A 452 -9.21 -2.66 -34.60
CA ILE A 452 -9.76 -3.80 -33.86
C ILE A 452 -9.31 -3.80 -32.40
N ASP A 453 -8.11 -3.29 -32.10
CA ASP A 453 -7.67 -3.03 -30.74
C ASP A 453 -8.68 -2.15 -29.98
N ALA A 454 -9.12 -1.06 -30.60
CA ALA A 454 -10.16 -0.19 -30.04
C ALA A 454 -11.54 -0.87 -29.89
N VAL A 455 -11.87 -1.85 -30.74
CA VAL A 455 -13.07 -2.69 -30.55
C VAL A 455 -12.92 -3.50 -29.27
N THR A 456 -11.80 -4.20 -29.11
CA THR A 456 -11.52 -5.02 -27.93
C THR A 456 -11.51 -4.16 -26.66
N HIS A 457 -10.87 -2.99 -26.68
CA HIS A 457 -10.90 -2.03 -25.56
C HIS A 457 -12.33 -1.72 -25.11
N ALA A 458 -13.23 -1.40 -26.05
CA ALA A 458 -14.60 -1.06 -25.73
C ALA A 458 -15.40 -2.28 -25.24
N LEU A 459 -15.23 -3.45 -25.86
CA LEU A 459 -15.93 -4.67 -25.48
C LEU A 459 -15.54 -5.14 -24.08
N GLU A 460 -14.24 -5.14 -23.76
CA GLU A 460 -13.78 -5.52 -22.43
C GLU A 460 -14.16 -4.49 -21.37
N ALA A 461 -14.15 -3.18 -21.71
CA ALA A 461 -14.64 -2.15 -20.80
C ALA A 461 -16.14 -2.32 -20.48
N ILE A 462 -16.97 -2.71 -21.45
CA ILE A 462 -18.39 -3.02 -21.24
C ILE A 462 -18.55 -4.30 -20.42
N ALA A 463 -17.74 -5.33 -20.69
CA ALA A 463 -17.82 -6.60 -19.96
C ALA A 463 -17.27 -6.51 -18.54
N SER A 464 -16.39 -5.56 -18.27
CA SER A 464 -15.67 -5.43 -17.00
C SER A 464 -16.60 -5.34 -15.80
N MET A 465 -16.15 -5.94 -14.71
CA MET A 465 -16.80 -5.80 -13.42
C MET A 465 -16.75 -4.38 -12.85
N MET A 466 -15.86 -3.54 -13.38
CA MET A 466 -15.68 -2.14 -12.99
C MET A 466 -16.38 -1.16 -13.93
N ALA A 467 -17.14 -1.66 -14.89
CA ALA A 467 -17.93 -0.84 -15.79
C ALA A 467 -18.97 0.02 -15.02
N THR A 468 -19.28 1.18 -15.57
CA THR A 468 -20.23 2.14 -15.03
C THR A 468 -21.02 2.79 -16.15
N ASP A 469 -22.12 3.47 -15.82
CA ASP A 469 -22.89 4.27 -16.79
C ASP A 469 -22.02 5.28 -17.55
N TYR A 470 -20.97 5.82 -16.91
CA TYR A 470 -20.02 6.75 -17.54
C TYR A 470 -19.14 6.09 -18.60
N THR A 471 -18.69 4.86 -18.35
CA THR A 471 -17.78 4.13 -19.26
C THR A 471 -18.56 3.46 -20.39
N ASP A 472 -19.77 2.95 -20.10
CA ASP A 472 -20.61 2.23 -21.06
C ASP A 472 -21.00 3.11 -22.26
N GLY A 473 -21.41 4.36 -22.00
CA GLY A 473 -21.78 5.30 -23.05
C GLY A 473 -20.63 5.58 -24.03
N LEU A 474 -19.40 5.72 -23.51
CA LEU A 474 -18.20 5.95 -24.32
C LEU A 474 -17.81 4.71 -25.13
N ALA A 475 -17.86 3.53 -24.51
CA ALA A 475 -17.52 2.27 -25.16
C ALA A 475 -18.53 1.93 -26.29
N LEU A 476 -19.83 2.06 -26.03
CA LEU A 476 -20.87 1.84 -27.05
C LEU A 476 -20.74 2.81 -28.22
N GLN A 477 -20.49 4.09 -27.94
CA GLN A 477 -20.29 5.09 -28.99
C GLN A 477 -19.02 4.81 -29.81
N ALA A 478 -17.93 4.39 -29.17
CA ALA A 478 -16.72 3.96 -29.86
C ALA A 478 -17.01 2.80 -30.82
N LEU A 479 -17.69 1.74 -30.36
CA LEU A 479 -18.06 0.59 -31.19
C LEU A 479 -18.89 0.99 -32.42
N LYS A 480 -19.94 1.80 -32.23
CA LYS A 480 -20.78 2.31 -33.33
C LYS A 480 -19.96 3.04 -34.40
N VAL A 481 -19.03 3.87 -33.96
CA VAL A 481 -18.16 4.62 -34.87
C VAL A 481 -17.18 3.68 -35.58
N ILE A 482 -16.56 2.75 -34.86
CA ILE A 482 -15.57 1.83 -35.44
C ILE A 482 -16.20 0.94 -36.51
N PHE A 483 -17.33 0.29 -36.22
CA PHE A 483 -18.03 -0.57 -37.20
C PHE A 483 -18.42 0.19 -38.48
N ARG A 484 -18.74 1.49 -38.36
CA ARG A 484 -19.13 2.32 -39.50
C ARG A 484 -17.94 2.85 -40.31
N TYR A 485 -16.85 3.23 -39.65
CA TYR A 485 -15.78 4.02 -40.27
C TYR A 485 -14.46 3.26 -40.46
N LEU A 486 -14.22 2.16 -39.75
CA LEU A 486 -12.99 1.39 -39.90
C LEU A 486 -12.81 0.81 -41.31
N PRO A 487 -13.82 0.19 -41.96
CA PRO A 487 -13.67 -0.27 -43.34
C PRO A 487 -13.31 0.86 -44.32
N ARG A 488 -13.95 2.03 -44.17
CA ARG A 488 -13.68 3.23 -44.96
C ARG A 488 -12.25 3.73 -44.76
N ALA A 489 -11.81 3.85 -43.51
CA ALA A 489 -10.45 4.27 -43.17
C ALA A 489 -9.38 3.28 -43.68
N TYR A 490 -9.71 1.99 -43.76
CA TYR A 490 -8.82 0.96 -44.30
C TYR A 490 -8.74 0.99 -45.84
N ASP A 491 -9.87 1.18 -46.52
CA ASP A 491 -9.92 1.15 -47.98
C ASP A 491 -9.37 2.43 -48.62
N ASP A 492 -9.93 3.57 -48.22
CA ASP A 492 -9.70 4.88 -48.84
C ASP A 492 -8.59 5.67 -48.14
N GLY A 493 -8.21 5.27 -46.91
CA GLY A 493 -7.04 5.77 -46.20
C GLY A 493 -6.99 7.30 -46.12
N PRO A 494 -5.92 7.96 -46.61
CA PRO A 494 -5.81 9.42 -46.58
C PRO A 494 -6.85 10.14 -47.44
N ASN A 495 -7.56 9.45 -48.34
CA ASN A 495 -8.61 10.06 -49.15
C ASN A 495 -9.95 10.21 -48.41
N ASP A 496 -10.11 9.53 -47.26
CA ASP A 496 -11.28 9.65 -46.39
C ASP A 496 -10.90 10.25 -45.03
N ALA A 497 -10.75 11.57 -45.01
CA ALA A 497 -10.40 12.32 -43.80
C ALA A 497 -11.46 12.20 -42.69
N GLU A 498 -12.73 12.06 -43.07
CA GLU A 498 -13.81 11.86 -42.10
C GLU A 498 -13.62 10.54 -41.35
N ALA A 499 -13.41 9.44 -42.08
CA ALA A 499 -13.21 8.13 -41.47
C ALA A 499 -11.96 8.09 -40.56
N ARG A 500 -10.86 8.74 -40.97
CA ARG A 500 -9.65 8.88 -40.15
C ARG A 500 -9.91 9.65 -38.85
N GLU A 501 -10.56 10.81 -38.93
CA GLU A 501 -10.93 11.59 -37.74
C GLU A 501 -11.86 10.80 -36.81
N LYS A 502 -12.85 10.10 -37.38
CA LYS A 502 -13.81 9.30 -36.62
C LYS A 502 -13.14 8.13 -35.89
N MET A 503 -12.21 7.44 -36.56
CA MET A 503 -11.43 6.37 -35.93
C MET A 503 -10.55 6.87 -34.79
N ALA A 504 -9.86 8.00 -34.97
CA ALA A 504 -9.04 8.61 -33.91
C ALA A 504 -9.89 8.92 -32.68
N ASN A 505 -11.04 9.58 -32.86
CA ASN A 505 -11.96 9.87 -31.76
C ASN A 505 -12.51 8.60 -31.10
N ALA A 506 -12.84 7.56 -31.89
CA ALA A 506 -13.39 6.32 -31.34
C ALA A 506 -12.37 5.56 -30.49
N ALA A 507 -11.12 5.49 -30.93
CA ALA A 507 -10.04 4.90 -30.15
C ALA A 507 -9.82 5.64 -28.82
N THR A 508 -9.86 6.98 -28.84
CA THR A 508 -9.75 7.79 -27.60
C THR A 508 -10.96 7.61 -26.69
N MET A 509 -12.19 7.52 -27.22
CA MET A 509 -13.39 7.24 -26.41
C MET A 509 -13.30 5.86 -25.75
N ALA A 510 -12.85 4.84 -26.49
CA ALA A 510 -12.56 3.53 -25.91
C ALA A 510 -11.49 3.66 -24.81
N GLY A 511 -10.43 4.43 -25.07
CA GLY A 511 -9.41 4.87 -24.11
C GLY A 511 -9.98 5.37 -22.79
N MET A 512 -10.88 6.35 -22.84
CA MET A 512 -11.53 6.91 -21.65
C MET A 512 -12.40 5.89 -20.92
N ALA A 513 -13.03 4.95 -21.63
CA ALA A 513 -13.81 3.89 -21.01
C ALA A 513 -12.89 2.91 -20.25
N PHE A 514 -11.92 2.31 -20.92
CA PHE A 514 -11.03 1.32 -20.30
C PHE A 514 -10.02 1.94 -19.34
N ALA A 515 -9.73 3.24 -19.44
CA ALA A 515 -8.99 3.97 -18.43
C ALA A 515 -9.63 3.89 -17.05
N ASN A 516 -10.94 3.61 -16.95
CA ASN A 516 -11.71 3.60 -15.71
C ASN A 516 -12.36 2.25 -15.42
N ALA A 517 -12.81 1.55 -16.46
CA ALA A 517 -13.34 0.19 -16.35
C ALA A 517 -12.25 -0.90 -16.44
N PHE A 518 -10.99 -0.52 -16.71
CA PHE A 518 -9.92 -1.45 -17.07
C PHE A 518 -10.30 -2.30 -18.30
N LEU A 519 -9.60 -3.41 -18.49
CA LEU A 519 -9.75 -4.33 -19.61
C LEU A 519 -10.18 -5.70 -19.08
N GLY A 520 -9.87 -6.76 -19.80
CA GLY A 520 -10.15 -8.11 -19.37
C GLY A 520 -9.08 -9.10 -19.84
N VAL A 521 -9.49 -10.37 -19.92
CA VAL A 521 -8.59 -11.47 -20.22
C VAL A 521 -8.11 -11.49 -21.68
N CYS A 522 -8.81 -10.83 -22.62
CA CYS A 522 -8.36 -10.73 -24.01
C CYS A 522 -7.01 -10.03 -24.09
N HIS A 523 -6.86 -8.88 -23.43
CA HIS A 523 -5.59 -8.16 -23.36
C HIS A 523 -4.51 -8.97 -22.64
N SER A 524 -4.84 -9.62 -21.52
CA SER A 524 -3.91 -10.47 -20.80
C SER A 524 -3.31 -11.55 -21.70
N MET A 525 -4.15 -12.19 -22.53
CA MET A 525 -3.72 -13.19 -23.49
C MET A 525 -2.96 -12.55 -24.66
N ALA A 526 -3.48 -11.47 -25.24
CA ALA A 526 -2.86 -10.79 -26.37
C ALA A 526 -1.47 -10.22 -26.04
N HIS A 527 -1.24 -9.75 -24.81
CA HIS A 527 0.08 -9.32 -24.35
C HIS A 527 1.11 -10.44 -24.46
N LYS A 528 0.78 -11.64 -24.00
CA LYS A 528 1.72 -12.77 -24.00
C LYS A 528 1.84 -13.38 -25.41
N LEU A 529 0.73 -13.50 -26.14
CA LEU A 529 0.76 -13.92 -27.53
C LEU A 529 1.65 -13.02 -28.40
N GLY A 530 1.53 -11.70 -28.23
CA GLY A 530 2.38 -10.71 -28.90
C GLY A 530 3.84 -10.78 -28.45
N ALA A 531 4.12 -10.98 -27.15
CA ALA A 531 5.49 -11.06 -26.63
C ALA A 531 6.23 -12.32 -27.11
N PHE A 532 5.58 -13.48 -27.08
CA PHE A 532 6.21 -14.77 -27.43
C PHE A 532 6.36 -14.98 -28.95
N HIS A 533 5.45 -14.40 -29.75
CA HIS A 533 5.40 -14.64 -31.21
C HIS A 533 5.56 -13.38 -32.06
N HIS A 534 5.87 -12.23 -31.43
CA HIS A 534 6.07 -10.94 -32.10
C HIS A 534 4.88 -10.49 -32.96
N LEU A 535 3.66 -10.86 -32.55
CA LEU A 535 2.44 -10.41 -33.19
C LEU A 535 2.11 -8.97 -32.78
N PRO A 536 1.67 -8.11 -33.72
CA PRO A 536 1.15 -6.79 -33.38
C PRO A 536 -0.03 -6.91 -32.41
N HIS A 537 -0.08 -6.04 -31.40
CA HIS A 537 -1.04 -6.11 -30.29
C HIS A 537 -2.50 -6.25 -30.76
N GLY A 538 -2.95 -5.37 -31.65
CA GLY A 538 -4.31 -5.41 -32.17
C GLY A 538 -4.64 -6.68 -32.99
N ILE A 539 -3.65 -7.33 -33.60
CA ILE A 539 -3.84 -8.63 -34.26
C ILE A 539 -4.01 -9.72 -33.20
N ALA A 540 -3.20 -9.72 -32.15
CA ALA A 540 -3.33 -10.68 -31.05
C ALA A 540 -4.70 -10.53 -30.35
N ASN A 541 -5.18 -9.30 -30.13
CA ASN A 541 -6.52 -9.03 -29.62
C ASN A 541 -7.62 -9.55 -30.58
N ALA A 542 -7.50 -9.28 -31.88
CA ALA A 542 -8.45 -9.74 -32.89
C ALA A 542 -8.62 -11.27 -32.96
N LEU A 543 -7.53 -12.01 -32.68
CA LEU A 543 -7.51 -13.47 -32.70
C LEU A 543 -8.13 -14.09 -31.44
N MET A 544 -8.18 -13.35 -30.32
CA MET A 544 -8.66 -13.86 -29.05
C MET A 544 -10.08 -13.43 -28.70
N ILE A 545 -10.54 -12.28 -29.21
CA ILE A 545 -11.75 -11.62 -28.72
C ILE A 545 -13.02 -12.47 -28.85
N ASP A 546 -13.18 -13.27 -29.91
CA ASP A 546 -14.38 -14.09 -30.09
C ASP A 546 -14.49 -15.16 -29.00
N GLU A 547 -13.38 -15.84 -28.70
CA GLU A 547 -13.30 -16.84 -27.63
C GLU A 547 -13.57 -16.19 -26.27
N VAL A 548 -13.06 -14.98 -26.05
CA VAL A 548 -13.29 -14.23 -24.80
C VAL A 548 -14.75 -13.78 -24.66
N ILE A 549 -15.41 -13.35 -25.74
CA ILE A 549 -16.84 -13.01 -25.72
C ILE A 549 -17.65 -14.23 -25.30
N ARG A 550 -17.42 -15.39 -25.92
CA ARG A 550 -18.10 -16.65 -25.58
C ARG A 550 -17.82 -17.07 -24.15
N PHE A 551 -16.55 -17.03 -23.74
CA PHE A 551 -16.10 -17.38 -22.40
C PHE A 551 -16.78 -16.53 -21.32
N ASN A 552 -16.84 -15.22 -21.53
CA ASN A 552 -17.44 -14.27 -20.60
C ASN A 552 -18.98 -14.29 -20.62
N SER A 553 -19.59 -14.78 -21.71
CA SER A 553 -21.06 -14.91 -21.84
C SER A 553 -21.66 -16.09 -21.08
N ALA A 554 -20.85 -16.87 -20.35
CA ALA A 554 -21.34 -17.96 -19.51
C ALA A 554 -22.12 -17.41 -18.29
N GLU A 555 -23.42 -17.70 -18.24
CA GLU A 555 -24.29 -17.33 -17.11
C GLU A 555 -24.01 -18.14 -15.83
N VAL A 556 -23.39 -19.32 -15.97
CA VAL A 556 -22.97 -20.20 -14.86
C VAL A 556 -21.47 -20.48 -14.97
N PRO A 557 -20.61 -19.47 -14.76
CA PRO A 557 -19.18 -19.64 -14.91
C PRO A 557 -18.61 -20.47 -13.74
N THR A 558 -17.48 -21.15 -13.98
CA THR A 558 -16.72 -21.87 -12.96
C THR A 558 -16.29 -20.98 -11.79
N LYS A 559 -15.93 -19.73 -12.10
CA LYS A 559 -15.65 -18.65 -11.15
C LYS A 559 -16.18 -17.32 -11.69
N MET A 560 -16.81 -16.54 -10.82
CA MET A 560 -17.13 -15.14 -11.11
C MET A 560 -15.96 -14.24 -10.71
N GLY A 561 -15.82 -13.11 -11.38
CA GLY A 561 -14.91 -12.07 -10.93
C GLY A 561 -15.38 -11.45 -9.61
N THR A 562 -14.46 -10.85 -8.86
CA THR A 562 -14.68 -10.40 -7.48
C THR A 562 -14.74 -8.87 -7.38
N PHE A 563 -15.95 -8.30 -7.45
CA PHE A 563 -16.17 -6.88 -7.18
C PHE A 563 -17.57 -6.63 -6.62
N PRO A 564 -17.75 -5.78 -5.58
CA PRO A 564 -19.03 -5.69 -4.86
C PRO A 564 -20.19 -5.09 -5.66
N GLN A 565 -19.94 -4.36 -6.75
CA GLN A 565 -21.03 -3.93 -7.65
C GLN A 565 -21.47 -5.05 -8.60
N TYR A 566 -20.57 -5.99 -8.90
CA TYR A 566 -20.83 -7.13 -9.77
C TYR A 566 -21.55 -8.22 -8.97
N GLY A 567 -22.88 -8.09 -8.86
CA GLY A 567 -23.69 -8.93 -7.98
C GLY A 567 -23.85 -10.38 -8.43
N TYR A 568 -23.87 -10.63 -9.73
CA TYR A 568 -24.01 -11.95 -10.37
C TYR A 568 -23.58 -11.85 -11.84
N PRO A 569 -23.26 -12.98 -12.51
CA PRO A 569 -22.95 -12.98 -13.95
C PRO A 569 -24.09 -12.41 -14.79
N HIS A 570 -23.79 -11.41 -15.63
CA HIS A 570 -24.78 -10.80 -16.52
C HIS A 570 -24.17 -10.31 -17.84
N THR A 571 -22.97 -10.77 -18.17
CA THR A 571 -22.21 -10.29 -19.34
C THR A 571 -22.87 -10.69 -20.67
N LEU A 572 -23.59 -11.82 -20.73
CA LEU A 572 -24.36 -12.23 -21.90
C LEU A 572 -25.34 -11.13 -22.32
N ALA A 573 -26.12 -10.61 -21.37
CA ALA A 573 -27.08 -9.54 -21.61
C ALA A 573 -26.37 -8.24 -22.04
N ARG A 574 -25.18 -7.95 -21.50
CA ARG A 574 -24.40 -6.76 -21.89
C ARG A 574 -23.87 -6.85 -23.32
N TYR A 575 -23.36 -8.00 -23.74
CA TYR A 575 -22.97 -8.19 -25.14
C TYR A 575 -24.19 -8.25 -26.09
N ALA A 576 -25.34 -8.77 -25.63
CA ALA A 576 -26.58 -8.71 -26.40
C ALA A 576 -27.05 -7.26 -26.61
N LEU A 577 -26.89 -6.38 -25.62
CA LEU A 577 -27.13 -4.94 -25.79
C LEU A 577 -26.21 -4.33 -26.84
N VAL A 578 -24.92 -4.67 -26.84
CA VAL A 578 -23.98 -4.24 -27.90
C VAL A 578 -24.46 -4.69 -29.28
N ALA A 579 -24.89 -5.95 -29.40
CA ALA A 579 -25.41 -6.50 -30.64
C ALA A 579 -26.65 -5.75 -31.15
N ASP A 580 -27.59 -5.40 -30.27
CA ASP A 580 -28.78 -4.63 -30.61
C ASP A 580 -28.41 -3.21 -31.06
N GLU A 581 -27.52 -2.54 -30.33
CA GLU A 581 -27.09 -1.16 -30.62
C GLU A 581 -26.29 -1.03 -31.93
N LEU A 582 -25.65 -2.11 -32.37
CA LEU A 582 -24.96 -2.20 -33.66
C LEU A 582 -25.84 -2.75 -34.78
N GLY A 583 -27.06 -3.21 -34.47
CA GLY A 583 -28.03 -3.67 -35.47
C GLY A 583 -27.88 -5.13 -35.91
N PHE A 584 -27.21 -5.98 -35.13
CA PHE A 584 -27.06 -7.41 -35.45
C PHE A 584 -28.29 -8.24 -35.05
N GLY A 585 -28.99 -7.86 -33.98
CA GLY A 585 -30.27 -8.45 -33.55
C GLY A 585 -30.23 -9.97 -33.27
N GLY A 586 -31.40 -10.54 -32.97
CA GLY A 586 -31.58 -11.96 -32.59
C GLY A 586 -32.80 -12.13 -31.69
N ASN A 587 -33.34 -13.34 -31.56
CA ASN A 587 -34.53 -13.58 -30.74
C ASN A 587 -34.21 -13.81 -29.27
N THR A 588 -32.97 -14.23 -28.99
CA THR A 588 -32.44 -14.45 -27.63
C THR A 588 -31.10 -13.76 -27.47
N ASP A 589 -30.69 -13.48 -26.24
CA ASP A 589 -29.38 -12.86 -25.97
C ASP A 589 -28.22 -13.71 -26.52
N ALA A 590 -28.31 -15.04 -26.43
CA ALA A 590 -27.33 -15.95 -27.02
C ALA A 590 -27.26 -15.83 -28.55
N GLU A 591 -28.42 -15.76 -29.23
CA GLU A 591 -28.47 -15.54 -30.68
C GLU A 591 -27.89 -14.18 -31.07
N LYS A 592 -28.19 -13.13 -30.30
CA LYS A 592 -27.66 -11.78 -30.51
C LYS A 592 -26.14 -11.75 -30.42
N VAL A 593 -25.58 -12.38 -29.39
CA VAL A 593 -24.12 -12.45 -29.21
C VAL A 593 -23.44 -13.22 -30.35
N GLU A 594 -23.98 -14.37 -30.77
CA GLU A 594 -23.40 -15.11 -31.91
C GLU A 594 -23.54 -14.35 -33.24
N ASN A 595 -24.62 -13.62 -33.46
CA ASN A 595 -24.75 -12.73 -34.63
C ASN A 595 -23.74 -11.59 -34.59
N PHE A 596 -23.51 -11.01 -33.41
CA PHE A 596 -22.47 -10.00 -33.21
C PHE A 596 -21.06 -10.55 -33.48
N ILE A 597 -20.74 -11.76 -32.99
CA ILE A 597 -19.43 -12.39 -33.27
C ILE A 597 -19.24 -12.60 -34.78
N LYS A 598 -20.26 -13.06 -35.51
CA LYS A 598 -20.19 -13.18 -36.98
C LYS A 598 -19.93 -11.82 -37.66
N GLY A 599 -20.60 -10.77 -37.20
CA GLY A 599 -20.38 -9.41 -37.68
C GLY A 599 -18.96 -8.89 -37.39
N LEU A 600 -18.40 -9.26 -36.23
CA LEU A 600 -17.02 -8.97 -35.87
C LEU A 600 -16.04 -9.73 -36.78
N ASP A 601 -16.31 -11.00 -37.10
CA ASP A 601 -15.52 -11.79 -38.06
C ASP A 601 -15.56 -11.20 -39.47
N GLU A 602 -16.72 -10.75 -39.92
CA GLU A 602 -16.87 -10.04 -41.20
C GLU A 602 -16.07 -8.73 -41.22
N LEU A 603 -16.10 -7.96 -40.12
CA LEU A 603 -15.30 -6.75 -39.98
C LEU A 603 -13.80 -7.06 -40.03
N LYS A 604 -13.32 -8.05 -39.26
CA LYS A 604 -11.92 -8.49 -39.24
C LYS A 604 -11.46 -8.93 -40.64
N ALA A 605 -12.25 -9.75 -41.32
CA ALA A 605 -11.98 -10.17 -42.69
C ALA A 605 -11.96 -8.98 -43.67
N ARG A 606 -12.89 -8.02 -43.53
CA ARG A 606 -12.98 -6.83 -44.39
C ARG A 606 -11.75 -5.94 -44.33
N VAL A 607 -11.07 -5.91 -43.17
CA VAL A 607 -9.83 -5.17 -42.95
C VAL A 607 -8.57 -6.03 -43.03
N GLY A 608 -8.69 -7.25 -43.58
CA GLY A 608 -7.54 -8.10 -43.93
C GLY A 608 -6.90 -8.85 -42.77
N ILE A 609 -7.60 -9.04 -41.65
CA ILE A 609 -7.14 -9.88 -40.54
C ILE A 609 -7.49 -11.34 -40.84
N LYS A 610 -6.52 -12.24 -40.69
CA LYS A 610 -6.70 -13.67 -40.89
C LYS A 610 -7.34 -14.30 -39.65
N PRO A 611 -8.11 -15.40 -39.79
CA PRO A 611 -8.99 -15.89 -38.74
C PRO A 611 -8.29 -16.61 -37.59
N THR A 612 -7.11 -17.20 -37.78
CA THR A 612 -6.49 -18.07 -36.75
C THR A 612 -5.08 -17.65 -36.37
N ILE A 613 -4.64 -18.03 -35.16
CA ILE A 613 -3.24 -17.82 -34.74
C ILE A 613 -2.29 -18.59 -35.69
N LYS A 614 -2.68 -19.79 -36.14
CA LYS A 614 -1.90 -20.62 -37.08
C LYS A 614 -1.56 -19.92 -38.40
N ASP A 615 -2.42 -19.01 -38.85
CA ASP A 615 -2.18 -18.23 -40.08
C ASP A 615 -1.05 -17.19 -39.96
N TYR A 616 -0.66 -16.87 -38.73
CA TYR A 616 0.44 -15.95 -38.39
C TYR A 616 1.62 -16.67 -37.71
N VAL A 617 1.35 -17.74 -36.97
CA VAL A 617 2.32 -18.58 -36.25
C VAL A 617 2.17 -20.03 -36.76
N PRO A 618 2.74 -20.36 -37.94
CA PRO A 618 2.48 -21.66 -38.57
C PRO A 618 3.24 -22.83 -37.92
N ASP A 619 4.25 -22.56 -37.09
CA ASP A 619 4.99 -23.60 -36.35
C ASP A 619 4.21 -24.04 -35.10
N GLU A 620 3.39 -25.07 -35.29
CA GLU A 620 2.55 -25.66 -34.25
C GLU A 620 3.36 -26.24 -33.08
N LYS A 621 4.56 -26.77 -33.35
CA LYS A 621 5.39 -27.36 -32.29
C LYS A 621 5.93 -26.28 -31.38
N ASP A 622 6.38 -25.17 -31.95
CA ASP A 622 6.86 -24.01 -31.19
C ASP A 622 5.74 -23.39 -30.34
N PHE A 623 4.55 -23.20 -30.93
CA PHE A 623 3.39 -22.68 -30.21
C PHE A 623 3.01 -23.55 -29.00
N LEU A 624 2.86 -24.87 -29.22
CA LEU A 624 2.50 -25.80 -28.14
C LEU A 624 3.58 -25.89 -27.05
N ALA A 625 4.86 -25.73 -27.40
CA ALA A 625 5.96 -25.74 -26.44
C ALA A 625 5.97 -24.52 -25.50
N ARG A 626 5.44 -23.38 -25.95
CA ARG A 626 5.39 -22.11 -25.19
C ARG A 626 4.06 -21.86 -24.50
N LEU A 627 3.02 -22.62 -24.87
CA LEU A 627 1.64 -22.40 -24.46
C LEU A 627 1.43 -22.39 -22.94
N ASP A 628 2.07 -23.29 -22.20
CA ASP A 628 1.88 -23.38 -20.75
C ASP A 628 2.40 -22.12 -20.03
N GLU A 629 3.62 -21.69 -20.35
CA GLU A 629 4.20 -20.46 -19.81
C GLU A 629 3.38 -19.23 -20.21
N MET A 630 2.97 -19.15 -21.48
CA MET A 630 2.12 -18.07 -21.98
C MET A 630 0.77 -17.99 -21.24
N THR A 631 0.21 -19.13 -20.88
CA THR A 631 -1.06 -19.24 -20.14
C THR A 631 -0.90 -18.78 -18.69
N GLU A 632 0.14 -19.24 -18.00
CA GLU A 632 0.44 -18.82 -16.63
C GLU A 632 0.67 -17.32 -16.56
N GLN A 633 1.48 -16.76 -17.47
CA GLN A 633 1.73 -15.33 -17.51
C GLN A 633 0.48 -14.51 -17.85
N ALA A 634 -0.45 -15.02 -18.65
CA ALA A 634 -1.71 -14.35 -18.97
C ALA A 634 -2.68 -14.36 -17.76
N PHE A 635 -2.78 -15.46 -17.03
CA PHE A 635 -3.54 -15.50 -15.77
C PHE A 635 -3.04 -14.45 -14.79
N ASP A 636 -1.72 -14.31 -14.73
CA ASP A 636 -0.98 -13.42 -13.86
C ASP A 636 -1.03 -11.93 -14.26
N ASP A 637 -1.53 -11.60 -15.44
CA ASP A 637 -1.56 -10.22 -15.95
C ASP A 637 -2.59 -9.35 -15.21
N GLN A 638 -2.28 -8.07 -15.02
CA GLN A 638 -3.11 -7.11 -14.28
C GLN A 638 -4.49 -6.91 -14.93
N CYS A 639 -4.59 -7.05 -16.27
CA CYS A 639 -5.86 -6.91 -16.99
C CYS A 639 -6.88 -7.98 -16.60
N THR A 640 -6.44 -9.19 -16.22
CA THR A 640 -7.32 -10.31 -15.85
C THR A 640 -8.18 -10.01 -14.63
N GLY A 641 -7.68 -9.20 -13.70
CA GLY A 641 -8.36 -8.92 -12.42
C GLY A 641 -9.72 -8.21 -12.57
N ALA A 642 -9.97 -7.52 -13.68
CA ALA A 642 -11.22 -6.83 -13.96
C ALA A 642 -12.23 -7.66 -14.77
N ASN A 643 -11.81 -8.82 -15.29
CA ASN A 643 -12.64 -9.65 -16.17
C ASN A 643 -13.85 -10.26 -15.40
N PRO A 644 -15.07 -10.25 -15.97
CA PRO A 644 -16.29 -10.70 -15.28
C PRO A 644 -16.31 -12.18 -14.89
N ARG A 645 -15.55 -13.02 -15.60
CA ARG A 645 -15.28 -14.41 -15.26
C ARG A 645 -13.82 -14.53 -14.85
N TYR A 646 -13.55 -14.90 -13.60
CA TYR A 646 -12.16 -15.07 -13.17
C TYR A 646 -11.61 -16.38 -13.77
N PRO A 647 -10.67 -16.32 -14.72
CA PRO A 647 -10.34 -17.50 -15.50
C PRO A 647 -9.52 -18.51 -14.70
N LEU A 648 -9.64 -19.78 -15.08
CA LEU A 648 -8.69 -20.82 -14.70
C LEU A 648 -7.58 -20.92 -15.77
N ILE A 649 -6.38 -21.31 -15.36
CA ILE A 649 -5.24 -21.56 -16.29
C ILE A 649 -5.68 -22.55 -17.40
N GLY A 650 -6.40 -23.62 -17.04
CA GLY A 650 -6.91 -24.58 -18.04
C GLY A 650 -7.89 -23.98 -19.06
N GLU A 651 -8.70 -23.01 -18.67
CA GLU A 651 -9.66 -22.33 -19.56
C GLU A 651 -8.94 -21.37 -20.51
N ILE A 652 -7.95 -20.62 -20.01
CA ILE A 652 -7.07 -19.77 -20.85
C ILE A 652 -6.34 -20.61 -21.89
N LYS A 653 -5.76 -21.74 -21.46
CA LYS A 653 -5.08 -22.67 -22.36
C LYS A 653 -6.02 -23.18 -23.46
N GLN A 654 -7.26 -23.50 -23.11
CA GLN A 654 -8.25 -23.96 -24.08
C GLN A 654 -8.65 -22.87 -25.07
N MET A 655 -8.84 -21.62 -24.62
CA MET A 655 -9.10 -20.48 -25.51
C MET A 655 -7.97 -20.25 -26.51
N TYR A 656 -6.70 -20.36 -26.09
CA TYR A 656 -5.56 -20.28 -27.01
C TYR A 656 -5.57 -21.39 -28.07
N LEU A 657 -5.87 -22.63 -27.68
CA LEU A 657 -5.94 -23.75 -28.61
C LEU A 657 -7.09 -23.56 -29.61
N ASN A 658 -8.26 -23.13 -29.13
CA ASN A 658 -9.41 -22.82 -29.97
C ASN A 658 -9.07 -21.74 -31.02
N ALA A 659 -8.48 -20.62 -30.58
CA ALA A 659 -8.03 -19.55 -31.46
C ALA A 659 -6.89 -19.97 -32.42
N TYR A 660 -6.05 -20.94 -32.02
CA TYR A 660 -4.99 -21.47 -32.87
C TYR A 660 -5.52 -22.33 -34.01
N TYR A 661 -6.46 -23.22 -33.73
CA TYR A 661 -7.01 -24.12 -34.74
C TYR A 661 -8.24 -23.58 -35.47
N GLY A 662 -8.86 -22.49 -34.97
CA GLY A 662 -10.14 -22.00 -35.48
C GLY A 662 -11.31 -22.93 -35.12
N GLU A 663 -11.22 -23.58 -33.95
CA GLU A 663 -12.21 -24.54 -33.46
C GLU A 663 -12.92 -24.01 -32.21
N ASN A 664 -14.25 -24.14 -32.14
CA ASN A 664 -15.02 -23.74 -30.95
C ASN A 664 -15.31 -24.96 -30.07
N LYS A 665 -14.29 -25.52 -29.41
CA LYS A 665 -14.48 -26.58 -28.42
C LYS A 665 -14.98 -25.95 -27.11
N ASN A 666 -15.92 -26.61 -26.44
CA ASN A 666 -16.48 -26.12 -25.17
C ASN A 666 -15.38 -25.90 -24.12
N ILE A 667 -15.41 -24.73 -23.47
CA ILE A 667 -14.46 -24.23 -22.46
C ILE A 667 -15.03 -24.38 -21.05
#